data_AF-A0A8H6ZS17-F1
#
_entry.id   AF-A0A8H6ZS17-F1
#
_cell.length_a   1.000
_cell.length_b   1.000
_cell.length_c   1.000
_cell.angle_alpha   90.00
_cell.angle_beta   90.00
_cell.angle_gamma   90.00
#
_symmetry.space_group_name_H-M   'P 1'
#
loop_
_entity.id
_entity.type
_entity.pdbx_description
1 polymer ?
#
loop_
_entity_poly.entity_id
_entity_poly.type
_entity_poly.pdbx_seq_one_letter_code
_entity_poly.pdbx_strand_id
1 'polypeptide(L)'
;MPRIQHLSAPAIYKSLAAPTIQVVDIHISELRLDTVTKFLQSCADDVPLGISPEYGAHAALAAVAFSSPTHAIYLRLSSKRSNRPCSPNRLLLQPLLASTSKKYALQMDVLATALYLDLDLRINHGIDMLSAAKGNRYSRQAVYDVLGGDSNILADKVDALFFNQELSNRQPILRAWALCKAASSEHVLSRLRHTSEIDTSQISTKRLSVLAKLVRDAELLNRLKPTVVKNSVDPNVTKNKSGEVILHSTRYKTRLMPNGNPLRVVTINQKGKQQVNTARLKRVKGRAATIDPKTPLQGNKVVSVSTLGREPPTNAERVRFEVVLSALQRTSRVLDQSFVQRLWLPSEASATPTVASNFPTDTPIYSPKQALNDSQRKAVSAILAADDYKSNLTLIHGPPGTGKTTVIASAVTSIGRLYPFRPMWLVAQSNVAVKNIAEKLASVGFTKFKILVSEGFHFDWHEHLYEKIAPNVIRSDAFTKSSLEASRQLLDSNVLLCTLSMFANDSMKVYTRCVAVETVIFDEASQIEVGCYLPLFARFNSTLRKLVFIGDDKQLPPHGQGDIEDLQSIFEMEHLRNHDRMPVVIGNFISTNVYGSRLRTVHQVRWQQSCLFVDVSNGKEAQQGTSWTNIPEIRAVIKIAQRFHKQGKPYRIITPYDAQRSKIEGMLKQEKLPWEDKCFNVDSFQGEGVAPHFHSEGVVLKSLHGMLGNEEDHIIISVVRTQKIGFLQEARRVNVMLTRCKKSMVLCTNKAFIQGPAATSLVGRLAAQLGPKNWVGLG
;
A
#
# COMPACT_ATOMS: atom_id res chain seq x y z
N MET A 1 -8.74 -41.89 21.01
CA MET A 1 -7.27 -41.92 20.87
C MET A 1 -6.88 -41.17 19.59
N PRO A 2 -5.67 -40.58 19.50
CA PRO A 2 -5.18 -40.00 18.26
C PRO A 2 -5.13 -41.04 17.14
N ARG A 3 -5.54 -40.66 15.92
CA ARG A 3 -5.60 -41.57 14.77
C ARG A 3 -4.26 -41.58 14.05
N ILE A 4 -3.36 -42.48 14.47
CA ILE A 4 -2.09 -42.75 13.79
C ILE A 4 -2.38 -43.18 12.35
N GLN A 5 -1.67 -42.58 11.40
CA GLN A 5 -1.81 -42.85 9.97
C GLN A 5 -0.45 -43.00 9.31
N HIS A 6 -0.31 -44.00 8.44
CA HIS A 6 0.87 -44.14 7.59
C HIS A 6 0.70 -43.32 6.32
N LEU A 7 1.71 -42.52 5.96
CA LEU A 7 1.65 -41.58 4.85
C LEU A 7 2.96 -41.69 4.05
N SER A 8 2.88 -42.19 2.81
CA SER A 8 4.03 -42.25 1.90
C SER A 8 4.42 -40.82 1.48
N ALA A 9 5.66 -40.42 1.75
CA ALA A 9 6.14 -39.09 1.38
C ALA A 9 6.35 -39.00 -0.14
N PRO A 10 6.05 -37.87 -0.79
CA PRO A 10 6.17 -37.73 -2.23
C PRO A 10 7.65 -37.86 -2.64
N ALA A 11 7.90 -38.57 -3.74
CA ALA A 11 9.21 -38.64 -4.38
C ALA A 11 9.59 -37.28 -5.00
N ILE A 12 9.96 -36.32 -4.16
CA ILE A 12 10.49 -35.00 -4.54
C ILE A 12 12.01 -35.01 -4.71
N TYR A 13 12.70 -36.01 -4.18
CA TYR A 13 14.14 -36.23 -4.28
C TYR A 13 14.43 -37.37 -5.27
N LYS A 14 15.39 -37.19 -6.18
CA LYS A 14 15.68 -38.18 -7.24
C LYS A 14 16.31 -39.49 -6.71
N SER A 15 17.01 -39.44 -5.58
CA SER A 15 17.81 -40.54 -5.02
C SER A 15 17.10 -41.33 -3.90
N LEU A 16 15.82 -41.06 -3.63
CA LEU A 16 15.09 -41.61 -2.49
C LEU A 16 13.77 -42.26 -2.93
N ALA A 17 13.64 -43.55 -2.63
CA ALA A 17 12.33 -44.21 -2.62
C ALA A 17 11.43 -43.56 -1.56
N ALA A 18 10.13 -43.44 -1.87
CA ALA A 18 9.13 -42.74 -1.05
C ALA A 18 8.89 -43.42 0.32
N PRO A 19 9.44 -42.89 1.44
CA PRO A 19 9.35 -43.56 2.73
C PRO A 19 8.01 -43.28 3.42
N THR A 20 7.63 -44.19 4.31
CA THR A 20 6.41 -44.07 5.12
C THR A 20 6.66 -43.22 6.37
N ILE A 21 5.92 -42.12 6.51
CA ILE A 21 5.89 -41.29 7.72
C ILE A 21 4.76 -41.79 8.63
N GLN A 22 5.01 -41.90 9.93
CA GLN A 22 3.94 -42.06 10.94
C GLN A 22 3.37 -40.69 11.30
N VAL A 23 2.07 -40.48 11.05
CA VAL A 23 1.40 -39.19 11.23
C VAL A 23 0.39 -39.24 12.36
N VAL A 24 0.50 -38.32 13.31
CA VAL A 24 -0.53 -38.01 14.31
C VAL A 24 -1.27 -36.76 13.88
N ASP A 25 -2.49 -36.92 13.38
CA ASP A 25 -3.42 -35.82 13.07
C ASP A 25 -4.33 -35.58 14.29
N ILE A 26 -4.26 -34.37 14.88
CA ILE A 26 -4.93 -34.04 16.14
C ILE A 26 -5.36 -32.57 16.19
N HIS A 27 -6.51 -32.26 16.82
CA HIS A 27 -6.90 -30.89 17.11
C HIS A 27 -6.28 -30.42 18.44
N ILE A 28 -5.95 -29.13 18.57
CA ILE A 28 -5.24 -28.60 19.75
C ILE A 28 -5.96 -28.87 21.09
N SER A 29 -7.29 -28.90 21.13
CA SER A 29 -8.06 -29.26 22.33
C SER A 29 -7.93 -30.73 22.77
N GLU A 30 -7.42 -31.60 21.91
CA GLU A 30 -7.20 -33.02 22.18
C GLU A 30 -5.73 -33.34 22.53
N LEU A 31 -4.80 -32.43 22.22
CA LEU A 31 -3.36 -32.60 22.43
C LEU A 31 -3.04 -32.96 23.89
N ARG A 32 -2.24 -34.02 24.08
CA ARG A 32 -1.77 -34.49 25.40
C ARG A 32 -0.25 -34.48 25.47
N LEU A 33 0.29 -34.37 26.69
CA LEU A 33 1.74 -34.35 26.93
C LEU A 33 2.42 -35.60 26.35
N ASP A 34 1.86 -36.79 26.59
CA ASP A 34 2.30 -38.07 26.02
C ASP A 34 2.53 -38.03 24.49
N THR A 35 1.64 -37.35 23.75
CA THR A 35 1.74 -37.21 22.29
C THR A 35 2.95 -36.36 21.89
N VAL A 36 3.26 -35.30 22.66
CA VAL A 36 4.41 -34.44 22.44
C VAL A 36 5.70 -35.14 22.86
N THR A 37 5.70 -35.82 24.01
CA THR A 37 6.85 -36.59 24.52
C THR A 37 7.26 -37.71 23.55
N LYS A 38 6.31 -38.49 23.03
CA LYS A 38 6.58 -39.53 22.01
C LYS A 38 7.14 -38.96 20.71
N PHE A 39 6.69 -37.79 20.30
CA PHE A 39 7.24 -37.12 19.12
C PHE A 39 8.65 -36.56 19.37
N LEU A 40 8.90 -35.98 20.55
CA LEU A 40 10.25 -35.58 20.98
C LEU A 40 11.20 -36.78 21.07
N GLN A 41 10.75 -37.94 21.56
CA GLN A 41 11.53 -39.18 21.54
C GLN A 41 11.88 -39.66 20.11
N SER A 42 11.09 -39.29 19.09
CA SER A 42 11.44 -39.53 17.68
C SER A 42 12.40 -38.47 17.09
N CYS A 43 12.71 -37.43 17.86
CA CYS A 43 13.62 -36.34 17.54
C CYS A 43 14.77 -36.36 18.55
N ALA A 44 15.68 -37.34 18.43
CA ALA A 44 16.92 -37.36 19.20
C ALA A 44 17.69 -36.03 19.05
N ASP A 45 18.61 -35.75 19.98
CA ASP A 45 19.44 -34.55 19.90
C ASP A 45 20.16 -34.45 18.54
N ASP A 46 20.33 -33.20 18.08
CA ASP A 46 20.76 -32.80 16.74
C ASP A 46 19.90 -33.25 15.53
N VAL A 47 18.83 -34.04 15.70
CA VAL A 47 17.93 -34.39 14.58
C VAL A 47 17.19 -33.14 14.05
N PRO A 48 17.26 -32.81 12.74
CA PRO A 48 16.54 -31.67 12.17
C PRO A 48 15.02 -31.80 12.28
N LEU A 49 14.36 -30.84 12.93
CA LEU A 49 12.90 -30.77 13.00
C LEU A 49 12.35 -29.86 11.89
N GLY A 50 11.65 -30.42 10.91
CA GLY A 50 11.00 -29.62 9.88
C GLY A 50 9.63 -29.09 10.34
N ILE A 51 9.29 -27.84 10.01
CA ILE A 51 7.99 -27.22 10.34
C ILE A 51 7.36 -26.58 9.10
N SER A 52 6.06 -26.82 8.90
CA SER A 52 5.23 -26.09 7.92
C SER A 52 3.93 -25.60 8.58
N PRO A 53 3.67 -24.28 8.60
CA PRO A 53 2.36 -23.75 8.96
C PRO A 53 1.32 -23.95 7.84
N GLU A 54 0.06 -23.83 8.23
CA GLU A 54 -1.06 -23.48 7.35
C GLU A 54 -1.75 -22.23 7.93
N TYR A 55 -2.07 -21.25 7.08
CA TYR A 55 -2.61 -19.95 7.50
C TYR A 55 -4.00 -19.70 6.91
N GLY A 56 -5.01 -19.59 7.76
CA GLY A 56 -6.40 -19.34 7.38
C GLY A 56 -6.75 -17.87 7.16
N ALA A 57 -7.97 -17.50 7.56
CA ALA A 57 -8.45 -16.13 7.53
C ALA A 57 -7.59 -15.21 8.41
N HIS A 58 -7.53 -13.92 8.06
CA HIS A 58 -6.76 -12.89 8.76
C HIS A 58 -5.27 -13.25 9.01
N ALA A 59 -4.69 -14.05 8.11
CA ALA A 59 -3.33 -14.59 8.19
C ALA A 59 -3.01 -15.34 9.50
N ALA A 60 -4.02 -15.80 10.24
CA ALA A 60 -3.84 -16.54 11.47
C ALA A 60 -3.45 -18.01 11.20
N LEU A 61 -2.64 -18.60 12.07
CA LEU A 61 -2.35 -20.04 12.02
C LEU A 61 -3.64 -20.86 12.14
N ALA A 62 -3.91 -21.68 11.13
CA ALA A 62 -5.02 -22.64 11.09
C ALA A 62 -4.54 -24.08 11.37
N ALA A 63 -3.29 -24.39 11.04
CA ALA A 63 -2.62 -25.61 11.48
C ALA A 63 -1.09 -25.41 11.52
N VAL A 64 -0.39 -26.32 12.20
CA VAL A 64 1.08 -26.45 12.11
C VAL A 64 1.43 -27.93 12.01
N ALA A 65 2.24 -28.27 11.01
CA ALA A 65 2.88 -29.58 10.89
C ALA A 65 4.31 -29.52 11.41
N PHE A 66 4.67 -30.46 12.26
CA PHE A 66 6.04 -30.73 12.73
C PHE A 66 6.43 -32.12 12.20
N SER A 67 7.64 -32.30 11.66
CA SER A 67 8.11 -33.59 11.15
C SER A 67 9.56 -33.86 11.51
N SER A 68 9.80 -35.04 12.09
CA SER A 68 11.10 -35.71 12.11
C SER A 68 11.30 -36.51 10.81
N PRO A 69 12.42 -37.23 10.64
CA PRO A 69 12.68 -38.06 9.46
C PRO A 69 11.66 -39.18 9.21
N THR A 70 10.94 -39.62 10.25
CA THR A 70 10.06 -40.81 10.27
C THR A 70 8.68 -40.56 10.89
N HIS A 71 8.51 -39.53 11.71
CA HIS A 71 7.25 -39.20 12.39
C HIS A 71 6.83 -37.76 12.09
N ALA A 72 5.53 -37.47 12.20
CA ALA A 72 4.99 -36.11 12.12
C ALA A 72 3.78 -35.91 13.04
N ILE A 73 3.68 -34.72 13.66
CA ILE A 73 2.44 -34.20 14.25
C ILE A 73 1.83 -33.20 13.27
N TYR A 74 0.55 -33.39 12.94
CA TYR A 74 -0.27 -32.36 12.32
C TYR A 74 -1.27 -31.82 13.33
N LEU A 75 -1.04 -30.59 13.78
CA LEU A 75 -1.86 -29.92 14.77
C LEU A 75 -2.85 -28.96 14.09
N ARG A 76 -4.12 -29.32 14.10
CA ARG A 76 -5.21 -28.42 13.69
C ARG A 76 -5.56 -27.44 14.81
N LEU A 77 -5.69 -26.17 14.46
CA LEU A 77 -5.97 -25.06 15.37
C LEU A 77 -7.42 -24.58 15.18
N SER A 78 -8.01 -24.07 16.26
CA SER A 78 -9.33 -23.43 16.18
C SER A 78 -9.23 -22.09 15.44
N SER A 79 -9.90 -21.96 14.30
CA SER A 79 -9.98 -20.70 13.54
C SER A 79 -10.39 -19.52 14.44
N LYS A 80 -9.58 -18.45 14.48
CA LYS A 80 -9.88 -17.18 15.16
C LYS A 80 -11.12 -16.51 14.55
N ARG A 81 -12.31 -16.93 14.98
CA ARG A 81 -13.63 -16.34 14.67
C ARG A 81 -14.62 -16.35 15.85
N SER A 82 -14.13 -16.65 17.05
CA SER A 82 -14.90 -16.52 18.30
C SER A 82 -14.00 -15.93 19.38
N ASN A 83 -14.57 -15.15 20.31
CA ASN A 83 -13.85 -14.54 21.44
C ASN A 83 -13.48 -15.57 22.54
N ARG A 84 -13.35 -16.85 22.19
CA ARG A 84 -12.88 -17.89 23.11
C ARG A 84 -11.35 -17.84 23.17
N PRO A 85 -10.72 -17.90 24.36
CA PRO A 85 -9.27 -17.96 24.45
C PRO A 85 -8.73 -19.21 23.75
N CYS A 86 -7.48 -19.13 23.25
CA CYS A 86 -6.82 -20.30 22.67
C CYS A 86 -6.70 -21.42 23.72
N SER A 87 -6.87 -22.67 23.30
CA SER A 87 -6.91 -23.83 24.21
C SER A 87 -5.67 -23.87 25.12
N PRO A 88 -5.81 -24.10 26.44
CA PRO A 88 -4.66 -24.14 27.37
C PRO A 88 -3.64 -25.21 26.97
N ASN A 89 -4.07 -26.26 26.27
CA ASN A 89 -3.22 -27.28 25.68
C ASN A 89 -2.16 -26.73 24.71
N ARG A 90 -2.28 -25.47 24.23
CA ARG A 90 -1.22 -24.76 23.48
C ARG A 90 0.12 -24.80 24.18
N LEU A 91 0.13 -24.73 25.51
CA LEU A 91 1.34 -24.73 26.33
C LEU A 91 2.11 -26.06 26.26
N LEU A 92 1.44 -27.17 25.90
CA LEU A 92 2.08 -28.46 25.67
C LEU A 92 3.02 -28.46 24.45
N LEU A 93 2.92 -27.46 23.56
CA LEU A 93 3.85 -27.27 22.45
C LEU A 93 5.12 -26.53 22.86
N GLN A 94 5.12 -25.81 24.00
CA GLN A 94 6.25 -24.99 24.40
C GLN A 94 7.55 -25.80 24.62
N PRO A 95 7.52 -27.04 25.18
CA PRO A 95 8.70 -27.91 25.21
C PRO A 95 9.24 -28.29 23.82
N LEU A 96 8.36 -28.48 22.82
CA LEU A 96 8.77 -28.80 21.45
C LEU A 96 9.38 -27.58 20.72
N LEU A 97 8.89 -26.39 21.00
CA LEU A 97 9.41 -25.15 20.42
C LEU A 97 10.70 -24.67 21.11
N ALA A 98 10.89 -24.99 22.39
CA ALA A 98 12.05 -24.65 23.20
C ALA A 98 13.11 -25.78 23.32
N SER A 99 12.95 -26.90 22.60
CA SER A 99 13.92 -28.01 22.60
C SER A 99 15.31 -27.60 22.08
N THR A 100 16.32 -28.44 22.30
CA THR A 100 17.68 -28.33 21.73
C THR A 100 17.69 -28.41 20.20
N SER A 101 16.86 -29.29 19.62
CA SER A 101 16.81 -29.57 18.18
C SER A 101 16.58 -28.31 17.33
N LYS A 102 17.33 -28.14 16.24
CA LYS A 102 17.12 -27.02 15.30
C LYS A 102 15.82 -27.22 14.51
N LYS A 103 15.02 -26.16 14.38
CA LYS A 103 13.72 -26.16 13.69
C LYS A 103 13.83 -25.46 12.35
N TYR A 104 13.37 -26.08 11.27
CA TYR A 104 13.59 -25.60 9.91
C TYR A 104 12.25 -25.29 9.23
N ALA A 105 12.05 -24.04 8.81
CA ALA A 105 10.89 -23.58 8.06
C ALA A 105 11.33 -22.71 6.87
N LEU A 106 10.52 -22.63 5.80
CA LEU A 106 10.83 -21.74 4.67
C LEU A 106 10.82 -20.26 5.08
N GLN A 107 9.80 -19.85 5.84
CA GLN A 107 9.62 -18.49 6.35
C GLN A 107 9.50 -18.54 7.87
N MET A 108 10.64 -18.70 8.55
CA MET A 108 10.68 -18.82 10.01
C MET A 108 10.35 -17.49 10.69
N ASP A 109 10.59 -16.37 10.03
CA ASP A 109 10.11 -15.03 10.40
C ASP A 109 8.58 -14.97 10.52
N VAL A 110 7.84 -15.46 9.51
CA VAL A 110 6.37 -15.45 9.49
C VAL A 110 5.79 -16.56 10.39
N LEU A 111 6.51 -17.66 10.61
CA LEU A 111 6.11 -18.69 11.56
C LEU A 111 6.28 -18.23 13.01
N ALA A 112 7.46 -17.76 13.41
CA ALA A 112 7.77 -17.38 14.79
C ALA A 112 6.90 -16.23 15.30
N THR A 113 6.65 -15.23 14.46
CA THR A 113 5.76 -14.10 14.76
C THR A 113 4.29 -14.53 14.89
N ALA A 114 3.84 -15.51 14.10
CA ALA A 114 2.49 -16.04 14.20
C ALA A 114 2.29 -17.01 15.39
N LEU A 115 3.30 -17.81 15.76
CA LEU A 115 3.30 -18.59 17.01
C LEU A 115 3.09 -17.69 18.22
N TYR A 116 3.74 -16.51 18.23
CA TYR A 116 3.53 -15.49 19.25
C TYR A 116 2.12 -14.86 19.19
N LEU A 117 1.68 -14.32 18.05
CA LEU A 117 0.38 -13.61 17.95
C LEU A 117 -0.87 -14.50 18.00
N ASP A 118 -0.78 -15.75 17.56
CA ASP A 118 -1.94 -16.65 17.49
C ASP A 118 -2.00 -17.65 18.65
N LEU A 119 -0.85 -18.04 19.21
CA LEU A 119 -0.78 -19.06 20.25
C LEU A 119 -0.09 -18.58 21.54
N ASP A 120 0.48 -17.37 21.62
CA ASP A 120 1.28 -16.90 22.76
C ASP A 120 2.38 -17.92 23.15
N LEU A 121 3.14 -18.35 22.13
CA LEU A 121 4.26 -19.29 22.25
C LEU A 121 5.54 -18.69 21.68
N ARG A 122 6.69 -19.19 22.16
CA ARG A 122 8.03 -18.79 21.70
C ARG A 122 8.78 -19.99 21.12
N ILE A 123 9.70 -19.71 20.20
CA ILE A 123 10.52 -20.71 19.51
C ILE A 123 12.00 -20.33 19.63
N ASN A 124 12.81 -21.34 19.94
CA ASN A 124 14.26 -21.24 20.06
C ASN A 124 14.90 -22.12 18.98
N HIS A 125 16.12 -21.78 18.52
CA HIS A 125 16.82 -22.50 17.45
C HIS A 125 16.02 -22.60 16.13
N GLY A 126 15.30 -21.53 15.76
CA GLY A 126 14.54 -21.45 14.52
C GLY A 126 15.40 -21.03 13.33
N ILE A 127 15.54 -21.90 12.33
CA ILE A 127 16.27 -21.65 11.09
C ILE A 127 15.29 -21.28 9.97
N ASP A 128 15.54 -20.11 9.36
CA ASP A 128 14.90 -19.68 8.13
C ASP A 128 15.62 -20.29 6.92
N MET A 129 15.08 -21.37 6.35
CA MET A 129 15.75 -22.09 5.26
C MET A 129 15.93 -21.21 4.02
N LEU A 130 14.97 -20.33 3.70
CA LEU A 130 15.07 -19.44 2.55
C LEU A 130 16.20 -18.40 2.66
N SER A 131 16.82 -18.23 3.84
CA SER A 131 18.05 -17.46 4.01
C SER A 131 19.30 -18.14 3.40
N ALA A 132 19.23 -19.43 3.04
CA ALA A 132 20.29 -20.18 2.35
C ALA A 132 20.05 -20.37 0.82
N ALA A 133 19.10 -19.62 0.26
CA ALA A 133 18.77 -19.59 -1.16
C ALA A 133 19.68 -18.67 -1.99
N LYS A 134 19.83 -18.91 -3.29
CA LYS A 134 20.66 -18.08 -4.18
C LYS A 134 19.83 -16.92 -4.74
N GLY A 135 19.78 -15.81 -4.00
CA GLY A 135 19.20 -14.55 -4.47
C GLY A 135 17.82 -14.25 -3.87
N ASN A 136 16.79 -14.07 -4.71
CA ASN A 136 15.47 -13.63 -4.23
C ASN A 136 14.73 -14.76 -3.50
N ARG A 137 14.65 -14.66 -2.16
CA ARG A 137 13.97 -15.63 -1.28
C ARG A 137 12.48 -15.86 -1.60
N TYR A 138 11.83 -14.94 -2.32
CA TYR A 138 10.43 -15.07 -2.76
C TYR A 138 10.25 -15.74 -4.14
N SER A 139 11.32 -16.26 -4.74
CA SER A 139 11.27 -16.95 -6.04
C SER A 139 11.01 -18.46 -5.90
N ARG A 140 10.55 -19.13 -6.96
CA ARG A 140 10.46 -20.61 -6.98
C ARG A 140 11.84 -21.26 -6.83
N GLN A 141 12.85 -20.69 -7.48
CA GLN A 141 14.23 -21.15 -7.40
C GLN A 141 14.75 -21.16 -5.96
N ALA A 142 14.35 -20.19 -5.13
CA ALA A 142 14.76 -20.19 -3.73
C ALA A 142 14.25 -21.41 -2.95
N VAL A 143 13.05 -21.92 -3.26
CA VAL A 143 12.54 -23.17 -2.68
C VAL A 143 13.29 -24.38 -3.26
N TYR A 144 13.61 -24.37 -4.56
CA TYR A 144 14.41 -25.43 -5.19
C TYR A 144 15.81 -25.53 -4.55
N ASP A 145 16.52 -24.41 -4.44
CA ASP A 145 17.88 -24.31 -3.89
C ASP A 145 17.99 -24.88 -2.47
N VAL A 146 17.01 -24.60 -1.61
CA VAL A 146 17.03 -25.01 -0.19
C VAL A 146 16.49 -26.43 0.01
N LEU A 147 15.82 -27.00 -0.98
CA LEU A 147 15.53 -28.43 -1.08
C LEU A 147 16.64 -29.21 -1.80
N GLY A 148 17.82 -28.61 -2.01
CA GLY A 148 19.00 -29.27 -2.57
C GLY A 148 19.27 -29.01 -4.05
N GLY A 149 18.47 -28.18 -4.71
CA GLY A 149 18.68 -27.71 -6.09
C GLY A 149 18.27 -28.70 -7.19
N ASP A 150 18.23 -28.20 -8.42
CA ASP A 150 17.65 -28.87 -9.61
C ASP A 150 18.36 -30.19 -9.98
N SER A 151 19.60 -30.38 -9.53
CA SER A 151 20.32 -31.66 -9.61
C SER A 151 19.65 -32.76 -8.79
N ASN A 152 19.11 -32.43 -7.61
CA ASN A 152 18.65 -33.40 -6.60
C ASN A 152 17.12 -33.55 -6.53
N ILE A 153 16.36 -32.55 -6.96
CA ILE A 153 14.88 -32.53 -6.85
C ILE A 153 14.14 -32.85 -8.16
N LEU A 154 12.90 -33.32 -8.06
CA LEU A 154 11.94 -33.36 -9.17
C LEU A 154 11.07 -32.11 -9.15
N ALA A 155 11.41 -31.12 -10.00
CA ALA A 155 10.80 -29.80 -10.00
C ALA A 155 9.26 -29.81 -10.07
N ASP A 156 8.64 -30.61 -10.94
CA ASP A 156 7.17 -30.72 -11.02
C ASP A 156 6.52 -31.24 -9.73
N LYS A 157 7.22 -32.10 -8.98
CA LYS A 157 6.74 -32.64 -7.70
C LYS A 157 6.88 -31.60 -6.59
N VAL A 158 7.94 -30.78 -6.63
CA VAL A 158 8.11 -29.63 -5.72
C VAL A 158 7.08 -28.55 -6.03
N ASP A 159 6.80 -28.24 -7.31
CA ASP A 159 5.74 -27.30 -7.71
C ASP A 159 4.35 -27.76 -7.25
N ALA A 160 4.04 -29.05 -7.40
CA ALA A 160 2.79 -29.64 -6.91
C ALA A 160 2.65 -29.62 -5.38
N LEU A 161 3.77 -29.68 -4.65
CA LEU A 161 3.79 -29.66 -3.17
C LEU A 161 3.82 -28.24 -2.58
N PHE A 162 4.54 -27.29 -3.19
CA PHE A 162 4.79 -25.97 -2.61
C PHE A 162 4.03 -24.81 -3.27
N PHE A 163 3.62 -24.92 -4.54
CA PHE A 163 2.98 -23.81 -5.27
C PHE A 163 1.56 -24.11 -5.79
N ASN A 164 1.14 -25.38 -5.88
CA ASN A 164 -0.24 -25.71 -6.22
C ASN A 164 -1.18 -25.60 -5.00
N GLN A 165 -2.27 -24.85 -5.16
CA GLN A 165 -3.29 -24.59 -4.13
C GLN A 165 -4.47 -25.59 -4.16
N GLU A 166 -4.59 -26.42 -5.20
CA GLU A 166 -5.77 -27.27 -5.43
C GLU A 166 -5.65 -28.70 -4.83
N LEU A 167 -4.72 -28.94 -3.89
CA LEU A 167 -4.37 -30.29 -3.44
C LEU A 167 -4.27 -30.45 -1.91
N SER A 168 -5.15 -31.28 -1.36
CA SER A 168 -5.01 -32.08 -0.12
C SER A 168 -4.65 -31.37 1.21
N ASN A 169 -5.52 -31.58 2.22
CA ASN A 169 -5.35 -31.23 3.64
C ASN A 169 -4.09 -31.82 4.33
N ARG A 170 -3.22 -32.51 3.61
CA ARG A 170 -1.97 -33.13 4.10
C ARG A 170 -0.70 -32.46 3.57
N GLN A 171 -0.80 -31.45 2.70
CA GLN A 171 0.38 -30.72 2.19
C GLN A 171 1.33 -30.21 3.30
N PRO A 172 0.86 -29.64 4.44
CA PRO A 172 1.78 -29.17 5.49
C PRO A 172 2.69 -30.25 6.06
N ILE A 173 2.19 -31.48 6.26
CA ILE A 173 2.98 -32.63 6.75
C ILE A 173 4.13 -32.93 5.79
N LEU A 174 3.82 -32.99 4.50
CA LEU A 174 4.77 -33.32 3.45
C LEU A 174 5.79 -32.21 3.23
N ARG A 175 5.41 -30.94 3.40
CA ARG A 175 6.33 -29.80 3.41
C ARG A 175 7.27 -29.85 4.62
N ALA A 176 6.74 -30.07 5.83
CA ALA A 176 7.55 -30.20 7.04
C ALA A 176 8.59 -31.33 6.90
N TRP A 177 8.17 -32.50 6.43
CA TRP A 177 9.08 -33.63 6.17
C TRP A 177 10.13 -33.30 5.10
N ALA A 178 9.74 -32.63 4.01
CA ALA A 178 10.67 -32.22 2.96
C ALA A 178 11.78 -31.31 3.50
N LEU A 179 11.44 -30.36 4.37
CA LEU A 179 12.39 -29.42 5.00
C LEU A 179 13.31 -30.12 6.00
N CYS A 180 12.79 -31.05 6.81
CA CYS A 180 13.58 -31.95 7.67
C CYS A 180 14.65 -32.71 6.87
N LYS A 181 14.25 -33.35 5.76
CA LYS A 181 15.17 -34.09 4.89
C LYS A 181 16.18 -33.21 4.16
N ALA A 182 15.77 -32.02 3.73
CA ALA A 182 16.69 -31.05 3.15
C ALA A 182 17.76 -30.62 4.16
N ALA A 183 17.37 -30.27 5.38
CA ALA A 183 18.29 -29.94 6.46
C ALA A 183 19.20 -31.10 6.88
N SER A 184 18.84 -32.35 6.56
CA SER A 184 19.69 -33.54 6.77
C SER A 184 20.72 -33.78 5.65
N SER A 185 20.72 -32.99 4.57
CA SER A 185 21.66 -33.12 3.46
C SER A 185 22.85 -32.19 3.62
N GLU A 186 24.08 -32.71 3.63
CA GLU A 186 25.30 -31.90 3.82
C GLU A 186 25.43 -30.75 2.79
N HIS A 187 24.93 -30.93 1.56
CA HIS A 187 24.91 -29.89 0.52
C HIS A 187 23.98 -28.68 0.85
N VAL A 188 22.99 -28.88 1.71
CA VAL A 188 22.09 -27.83 2.21
C VAL A 188 22.55 -27.37 3.60
N LEU A 189 22.89 -28.30 4.49
CA LEU A 189 23.41 -28.04 5.84
C LEU A 189 24.63 -27.12 5.82
N SER A 190 25.60 -27.37 4.93
CA SER A 190 26.78 -26.51 4.74
C SER A 190 26.43 -25.05 4.45
N ARG A 191 25.32 -24.78 3.73
CA ARG A 191 24.80 -23.42 3.51
C ARG A 191 24.04 -22.89 4.72
N LEU A 192 23.26 -23.74 5.40
CA LEU A 192 22.53 -23.40 6.62
C LEU A 192 23.45 -23.10 7.83
N ARG A 193 24.66 -23.66 7.88
CA ARG A 193 25.69 -23.34 8.90
C ARG A 193 26.03 -21.84 8.99
N HIS A 194 25.78 -21.07 7.93
CA HIS A 194 25.99 -19.62 7.89
C HIS A 194 24.71 -18.79 8.12
N THR A 195 23.55 -19.43 8.31
CA THR A 195 22.28 -18.73 8.61
C THR A 195 22.15 -18.48 10.11
N SER A 196 21.74 -17.26 10.49
CA SER A 196 21.51 -16.90 11.89
C SER A 196 20.19 -17.48 12.41
N GLU A 197 20.21 -17.96 13.65
CA GLU A 197 19.03 -18.52 14.32
C GLU A 197 18.08 -17.42 14.82
N ILE A 198 16.78 -17.69 14.72
CA ILE A 198 15.73 -16.97 15.42
C ILE A 198 15.51 -17.63 16.77
N ASP A 199 15.75 -16.86 17.83
CA ASP A 199 15.33 -17.20 19.19
C ASP A 199 14.42 -16.08 19.72
N THR A 200 13.12 -16.38 19.82
CA THR A 200 12.14 -15.43 20.33
C THR A 200 12.00 -15.42 21.85
N SER A 201 12.66 -16.33 22.59
CA SER A 201 12.84 -16.18 24.04
C SER A 201 13.76 -15.00 24.37
N GLN A 202 14.76 -14.76 23.51
CA GLN A 202 15.76 -13.70 23.63
C GLN A 202 15.27 -12.30 23.16
N ILE A 203 13.96 -12.08 23.07
CA ILE A 203 13.33 -10.83 22.62
C ILE A 203 12.20 -10.44 23.58
N SER A 204 12.20 -9.20 24.10
CA SER A 204 11.17 -8.76 25.05
C SER A 204 9.76 -8.80 24.43
N THR A 205 8.74 -9.08 25.25
CA THR A 205 7.32 -9.19 24.82
C THR A 205 6.86 -7.99 23.99
N LYS A 206 7.21 -6.78 24.43
CA LYS A 206 6.89 -5.52 23.73
C LYS A 206 7.55 -5.43 22.35
N ARG A 207 8.85 -5.77 22.25
CA ARG A 207 9.61 -5.78 20.98
C ARG A 207 9.12 -6.86 20.02
N LEU A 208 8.83 -8.06 20.51
CA LEU A 208 8.31 -9.16 19.71
C LEU A 208 6.89 -8.86 19.18
N SER A 209 6.04 -8.20 19.97
CA SER A 209 4.71 -7.73 19.54
C SER A 209 4.80 -6.74 18.37
N VAL A 210 5.74 -5.78 18.43
CA VAL A 210 5.99 -4.84 17.32
C VAL A 210 6.42 -5.58 16.05
N LEU A 211 7.43 -6.45 16.12
CA LEU A 211 7.89 -7.23 14.96
C LEU A 211 6.76 -8.11 14.38
N ALA A 212 5.95 -8.71 15.25
CA ALA A 212 4.89 -9.61 14.84
C ALA A 212 3.70 -8.88 14.21
N LYS A 213 3.28 -7.70 14.72
CA LYS A 213 2.28 -6.86 14.04
C LYS A 213 2.81 -6.37 12.69
N LEU A 214 4.07 -5.95 12.63
CA LEU A 214 4.71 -5.52 11.37
C LEU A 214 4.72 -6.63 10.31
N VAL A 215 4.83 -7.91 10.69
CA VAL A 215 4.69 -9.05 9.78
C VAL A 215 3.23 -9.37 9.46
N ARG A 216 2.33 -9.38 10.46
CA ARG A 216 0.91 -9.67 10.29
C ARG A 216 0.22 -8.69 9.33
N ASP A 217 0.47 -7.40 9.49
CA ASP A 217 -0.10 -6.35 8.64
C ASP A 217 0.38 -6.49 7.18
N ALA A 218 1.66 -6.83 6.96
CA ALA A 218 2.21 -7.09 5.64
C ALA A 218 1.64 -8.35 4.97
N GLU A 219 1.44 -9.43 5.75
CA GLU A 219 0.80 -10.65 5.28
C GLU A 219 -0.68 -10.45 4.92
N LEU A 220 -1.40 -9.64 5.70
CA LEU A 220 -2.77 -9.25 5.40
C LEU A 220 -2.84 -8.47 4.08
N LEU A 221 -2.00 -7.45 3.92
CA LEU A 221 -1.89 -6.66 2.67
C LEU A 221 -1.52 -7.53 1.46
N ASN A 222 -0.58 -8.47 1.61
CA ASN A 222 -0.26 -9.45 0.57
C ASN A 222 -1.45 -10.36 0.21
N ARG A 223 -2.33 -10.69 1.15
CA ARG A 223 -3.49 -11.56 0.91
C ARG A 223 -4.64 -10.84 0.20
N LEU A 224 -4.78 -9.52 0.38
CA LEU A 224 -5.72 -8.67 -0.37
C LEU A 224 -5.36 -8.59 -1.87
N LYS A 225 -4.10 -8.83 -2.25
CA LYS A 225 -3.70 -8.89 -3.67
C LYS A 225 -4.50 -10.00 -4.37
N PRO A 226 -5.21 -9.70 -5.46
CA PRO A 226 -6.10 -10.66 -6.11
C PRO A 226 -5.33 -11.84 -6.72
N THR A 227 -5.91 -13.04 -6.62
CA THR A 227 -5.36 -14.27 -7.23
C THR A 227 -5.61 -14.37 -8.73
N VAL A 228 -6.48 -13.53 -9.30
CA VAL A 228 -6.72 -13.40 -10.74
C VAL A 228 -6.94 -11.93 -11.08
N VAL A 229 -6.12 -11.37 -11.98
CA VAL A 229 -6.29 -10.01 -12.51
C VAL A 229 -6.75 -10.08 -13.96
N LYS A 230 -7.96 -9.60 -14.28
CA LYS A 230 -8.38 -9.41 -15.68
C LYS A 230 -7.61 -8.23 -16.28
N ASN A 231 -6.68 -8.51 -17.19
CA ASN A 231 -5.85 -7.49 -17.81
C ASN A 231 -6.64 -6.72 -18.88
N SER A 232 -6.43 -5.41 -18.93
CA SER A 232 -6.98 -4.56 -20.00
C SER A 232 -5.97 -4.50 -21.13
N VAL A 233 -6.26 -5.17 -22.23
CA VAL A 233 -5.41 -5.26 -23.42
C VAL A 233 -6.18 -4.89 -24.68
N ASP A 234 -5.46 -4.55 -25.75
CA ASP A 234 -6.01 -4.45 -27.10
C ASP A 234 -6.53 -5.84 -27.56
N PRO A 235 -7.69 -5.92 -28.22
CA PRO A 235 -8.22 -7.19 -28.70
C PRO A 235 -7.47 -7.78 -29.90
N ASN A 236 -6.61 -7.03 -30.59
CA ASN A 236 -5.91 -7.51 -31.80
C ASN A 236 -4.60 -8.21 -31.43
N VAL A 237 -4.38 -9.42 -31.96
CA VAL A 237 -3.12 -10.16 -31.77
C VAL A 237 -2.06 -9.57 -32.70
N THR A 238 -1.04 -8.94 -32.14
CA THR A 238 0.14 -8.50 -32.90
C THR A 238 1.29 -9.51 -32.78
N LYS A 239 2.20 -9.53 -33.76
CA LYS A 239 3.43 -10.33 -33.74
C LYS A 239 4.63 -9.45 -34.08
N ASN A 240 5.78 -9.76 -33.50
CA ASN A 240 7.04 -9.11 -33.87
C ASN A 240 7.73 -9.79 -35.07
N LYS A 241 8.87 -9.24 -35.51
CA LYS A 241 9.67 -9.77 -36.63
C LYS A 241 10.14 -11.21 -36.45
N SER A 242 10.24 -11.69 -35.20
CA SER A 242 10.57 -13.09 -34.84
C SER A 242 9.33 -13.95 -34.58
N GLY A 243 8.13 -13.50 -34.95
CA GLY A 243 6.87 -14.26 -34.85
C GLY A 243 6.27 -14.36 -33.44
N GLU A 244 6.93 -13.82 -32.41
CA GLU A 244 6.45 -13.83 -31.02
C GLU A 244 5.21 -12.96 -30.87
N VAL A 245 4.24 -13.41 -30.06
CA VAL A 245 2.99 -12.66 -29.83
C VAL A 245 3.24 -11.49 -28.89
N ILE A 246 2.76 -10.31 -29.29
CA ILE A 246 2.72 -9.11 -28.45
C ILE A 246 1.27 -8.74 -28.12
N LEU A 247 1.03 -8.47 -26.84
CA LEU A 247 -0.20 -7.88 -26.32
C LEU A 247 0.10 -6.43 -25.89
N HIS A 248 -0.77 -5.49 -26.24
CA HIS A 248 -0.66 -4.09 -25.80
C HIS A 248 -1.64 -3.82 -24.66
N SER A 249 -1.15 -3.37 -23.51
CA SER A 249 -1.96 -3.04 -22.34
C SER A 249 -2.64 -1.68 -22.52
N THR A 250 -3.95 -1.59 -22.30
CA THR A 250 -4.75 -0.36 -22.48
C THR A 250 -5.00 0.42 -21.19
N ARG A 251 -4.72 -0.16 -20.01
CA ARG A 251 -4.89 0.52 -18.71
C ARG A 251 -3.78 0.16 -17.73
N TYR A 252 -3.16 1.18 -17.12
CA TYR A 252 -2.01 1.02 -16.22
C TYR A 252 -2.29 0.14 -14.99
N LYS A 253 -3.43 0.33 -14.31
CA LYS A 253 -3.81 -0.41 -13.07
C LYS A 253 -4.07 -1.91 -13.32
N THR A 254 -4.18 -2.34 -14.58
CA THR A 254 -4.42 -3.74 -15.00
C THR A 254 -3.45 -4.21 -16.10
N ARG A 255 -2.31 -3.53 -16.25
CA ARG A 255 -1.26 -3.88 -17.22
C ARG A 255 -0.64 -5.25 -16.95
N LEU A 256 0.00 -5.83 -17.97
CA LEU A 256 0.80 -7.04 -17.81
C LEU A 256 2.12 -6.71 -17.12
N MET A 257 2.53 -7.53 -16.13
CA MET A 257 3.68 -7.27 -15.25
C MET A 257 4.72 -8.39 -15.35
N PRO A 258 6.04 -8.08 -15.44
CA PRO A 258 7.09 -9.09 -15.54
C PRO A 258 7.37 -9.75 -14.18
N ASN A 259 6.44 -10.60 -13.73
CA ASN A 259 6.43 -11.20 -12.39
C ASN A 259 6.46 -12.74 -12.39
N GLY A 260 6.57 -13.37 -13.56
CA GLY A 260 6.61 -14.83 -13.72
C GLY A 260 5.26 -15.55 -13.61
N ASN A 261 4.17 -14.85 -13.32
CA ASN A 261 2.84 -15.45 -13.24
C ASN A 261 2.34 -15.90 -14.62
N PRO A 262 1.68 -17.08 -14.72
CA PRO A 262 1.08 -17.52 -15.97
C PRO A 262 -0.14 -16.68 -16.33
N LEU A 263 -0.35 -16.51 -17.63
CA LEU A 263 -1.53 -15.86 -18.20
C LEU A 263 -2.51 -16.91 -18.71
N ARG A 264 -3.80 -16.69 -18.46
CA ARG A 264 -4.90 -17.28 -19.24
C ARG A 264 -5.26 -16.31 -20.36
N VAL A 265 -5.13 -16.75 -21.60
CA VAL A 265 -5.46 -15.99 -22.82
C VAL A 265 -6.63 -16.67 -23.49
N VAL A 266 -7.73 -15.93 -23.74
CA VAL A 266 -8.90 -16.44 -24.45
C VAL A 266 -8.99 -15.77 -25.81
N THR A 267 -8.91 -16.54 -26.89
CA THR A 267 -9.04 -16.09 -28.28
C THR A 267 -10.33 -16.58 -28.91
N ILE A 268 -10.80 -15.94 -29.97
CA ILE A 268 -11.85 -16.44 -30.86
C ILE A 268 -11.26 -16.75 -32.24
N ASN A 269 -11.59 -17.93 -32.76
CA ASN A 269 -11.24 -18.32 -34.12
C ASN A 269 -12.25 -17.77 -35.15
N GLN A 270 -11.95 -17.92 -36.45
CA GLN A 270 -12.82 -17.42 -37.53
C GLN A 270 -14.25 -18.01 -37.53
N LYS A 271 -14.47 -19.15 -36.87
CA LYS A 271 -15.79 -19.80 -36.72
C LYS A 271 -16.49 -19.42 -35.41
N GLY A 272 -16.08 -18.34 -34.74
CA GLY A 272 -16.69 -17.83 -33.50
C GLY A 272 -16.38 -18.64 -32.24
N LYS A 273 -15.71 -19.80 -32.34
CA LYS A 273 -15.43 -20.67 -31.20
C LYS A 273 -14.30 -20.09 -30.35
N GLN A 274 -14.52 -20.02 -29.04
CA GLN A 274 -13.50 -19.61 -28.07
C GLN A 274 -12.46 -20.72 -27.87
N GLN A 275 -11.19 -20.33 -27.73
CA GLN A 275 -10.09 -21.19 -27.32
C GLN A 275 -9.41 -20.59 -26.08
N VAL A 276 -9.18 -21.41 -25.05
CA VAL A 276 -8.43 -21.00 -23.85
C VAL A 276 -7.00 -21.53 -23.98
N ASN A 277 -6.02 -20.64 -23.93
CA ASN A 277 -4.60 -20.95 -23.93
C ASN A 277 -3.94 -20.48 -22.63
N THR A 278 -2.87 -21.16 -22.22
CA THR A 278 -1.99 -20.72 -21.12
C THR A 278 -0.70 -20.17 -21.72
N ALA A 279 -0.25 -19.02 -21.25
CA ALA A 279 1.01 -18.39 -21.67
C ALA A 279 1.87 -17.95 -20.48
N ARG A 280 3.14 -17.66 -20.73
CA ARG A 280 4.04 -16.94 -19.79
C ARG A 280 4.41 -15.58 -20.38
N LEU A 281 4.77 -14.62 -19.52
CA LEU A 281 5.34 -13.35 -19.95
C LEU A 281 6.85 -13.51 -20.17
N LYS A 282 7.33 -13.14 -21.36
CA LYS A 282 8.75 -13.20 -21.73
C LYS A 282 9.45 -11.85 -21.56
N ARG A 283 8.77 -10.75 -21.90
CA ARG A 283 9.26 -9.37 -21.76
C ARG A 283 8.09 -8.38 -21.68
N VAL A 284 8.25 -7.29 -20.94
CA VAL A 284 7.34 -6.14 -20.93
C VAL A 284 8.15 -4.86 -21.11
N LYS A 285 7.68 -3.92 -21.94
CA LYS A 285 8.19 -2.55 -22.02
C LYS A 285 7.05 -1.59 -22.39
N GLY A 286 6.85 -0.53 -21.60
CA GLY A 286 5.72 0.39 -21.78
C GLY A 286 4.38 -0.34 -21.62
N ARG A 287 3.51 -0.25 -22.63
CA ARG A 287 2.26 -1.02 -22.75
C ARG A 287 2.49 -2.41 -23.34
N ALA A 288 3.55 -2.61 -24.12
CA ALA A 288 3.78 -3.82 -24.91
C ALA A 288 4.34 -4.97 -24.06
N ALA A 289 3.74 -6.15 -24.20
CA ALA A 289 4.13 -7.36 -23.50
C ALA A 289 4.27 -8.54 -24.48
N THR A 290 5.48 -9.07 -24.61
CA THR A 290 5.77 -10.29 -25.38
C THR A 290 5.39 -11.51 -24.54
N ILE A 291 4.53 -12.37 -25.07
CA ILE A 291 4.08 -13.60 -24.41
C ILE A 291 4.55 -14.85 -25.16
N ASP A 292 4.72 -15.92 -24.38
CA ASP A 292 5.10 -17.26 -24.82
C ASP A 292 3.95 -18.23 -24.51
N PRO A 293 3.06 -18.53 -25.48
CA PRO A 293 1.91 -19.40 -25.28
C PRO A 293 2.29 -20.88 -25.42
N LYS A 294 1.84 -21.74 -24.49
CA LYS A 294 2.10 -23.19 -24.50
C LYS A 294 1.68 -23.89 -25.80
N THR A 295 0.71 -23.32 -26.49
CA THR A 295 0.16 -23.77 -27.77
C THR A 295 -0.06 -22.54 -28.67
N PRO A 296 0.21 -22.62 -29.98
CA PRO A 296 0.01 -21.48 -30.88
C PRO A 296 -1.44 -20.96 -30.82
N LEU A 297 -1.59 -19.64 -30.65
CA LEU A 297 -2.91 -19.01 -30.53
C LEU A 297 -3.69 -19.12 -31.85
N GLN A 298 -4.80 -19.87 -31.85
CA GLN A 298 -5.64 -20.05 -33.03
C GLN A 298 -6.77 -19.00 -33.05
N GLY A 299 -6.44 -17.78 -33.47
CA GLY A 299 -7.41 -16.70 -33.66
C GLY A 299 -6.76 -15.31 -33.71
N ASN A 300 -7.33 -14.42 -34.54
CA ASN A 300 -6.80 -13.07 -34.75
C ASN A 300 -7.23 -12.08 -33.65
N LYS A 301 -8.22 -12.45 -32.83
CA LYS A 301 -8.76 -11.60 -31.76
C LYS A 301 -8.75 -12.28 -30.38
N VAL A 302 -8.29 -11.52 -29.39
CA VAL A 302 -8.32 -11.80 -27.96
C VAL A 302 -9.63 -11.28 -27.37
N VAL A 303 -10.33 -12.14 -26.64
CA VAL A 303 -11.55 -11.82 -25.88
C VAL A 303 -11.19 -11.37 -24.47
N SER A 304 -10.21 -12.02 -23.85
CA SER A 304 -9.72 -11.63 -22.53
C SER A 304 -8.33 -12.18 -22.26
N VAL A 305 -7.60 -11.48 -21.39
CA VAL A 305 -6.37 -11.95 -20.76
C VAL A 305 -6.57 -11.86 -19.26
N SER A 306 -6.03 -12.83 -18.52
CA SER A 306 -6.01 -12.80 -17.07
C SER A 306 -4.68 -13.31 -16.53
N THR A 307 -4.02 -12.51 -15.69
CA THR A 307 -2.85 -12.95 -14.91
C THR A 307 -3.35 -13.84 -13.77
N LEU A 308 -2.75 -15.02 -13.60
CA LEU A 308 -3.12 -16.00 -12.58
C LEU A 308 -2.06 -16.07 -11.47
N GLY A 309 -2.50 -16.12 -10.21
CA GLY A 309 -1.65 -15.97 -9.03
C GLY A 309 -1.55 -14.51 -8.58
N ARG A 310 -1.21 -14.30 -7.31
CA ARG A 310 -1.03 -12.97 -6.73
C ARG A 310 0.22 -12.28 -7.30
N GLU A 311 0.21 -10.96 -7.35
CA GLU A 311 1.42 -10.19 -7.63
C GLU A 311 2.43 -10.39 -6.48
N PRO A 312 3.73 -10.63 -6.76
CA PRO A 312 4.74 -10.82 -5.72
C PRO A 312 4.96 -9.56 -4.87
N PRO A 313 5.60 -9.67 -3.69
CA PRO A 313 5.98 -8.52 -2.89
C PRO A 313 6.89 -7.55 -3.65
N THR A 314 6.55 -6.27 -3.61
CA THR A 314 7.38 -5.15 -4.09
C THR A 314 8.67 -5.04 -3.27
N ASN A 315 9.68 -4.33 -3.78
CA ASN A 315 10.95 -4.15 -3.06
C ASN A 315 10.77 -3.54 -1.65
N ALA A 316 9.81 -2.63 -1.47
CA ALA A 316 9.50 -2.06 -0.14
C ALA A 316 8.92 -3.11 0.83
N GLU A 317 7.99 -3.95 0.35
CA GLU A 317 7.42 -5.05 1.15
C GLU A 317 8.47 -6.11 1.46
N ARG A 318 9.32 -6.47 0.49
CA ARG A 318 10.44 -7.40 0.69
C ARG A 318 11.41 -6.92 1.75
N VAL A 319 11.92 -5.69 1.64
CA VAL A 319 12.90 -5.14 2.60
C VAL A 319 12.30 -5.04 4.00
N ARG A 320 10.99 -4.81 4.15
CA ARG A 320 10.30 -4.87 5.46
C ARG A 320 10.42 -6.24 6.11
N PHE A 321 10.16 -7.33 5.38
CA PHE A 321 10.35 -8.69 5.89
C PHE A 321 11.83 -8.99 6.16
N GLU A 322 12.74 -8.63 5.25
CA GLU A 322 14.19 -8.84 5.40
C GLU A 322 14.74 -8.11 6.65
N VAL A 323 14.21 -6.92 6.98
CA VAL A 323 14.52 -6.18 8.23
C VAL A 323 13.94 -6.85 9.47
N VAL A 324 12.69 -7.36 9.43
CA VAL A 324 12.11 -8.08 10.58
C VAL A 324 12.83 -9.41 10.82
N LEU A 325 13.15 -10.16 9.77
CA LEU A 325 13.99 -11.36 9.85
C LEU A 325 15.32 -11.06 10.54
N SER A 326 16.03 -10.01 10.11
CA SER A 326 17.29 -9.59 10.72
C SER A 326 17.15 -9.15 12.19
N ALA A 327 15.98 -8.59 12.58
CA ALA A 327 15.69 -8.25 13.97
C ALA A 327 15.38 -9.49 14.82
N LEU A 328 14.66 -10.47 14.28
CA LEU A 328 14.37 -11.77 14.92
C LEU A 328 15.65 -12.63 15.08
N GLN A 329 16.55 -12.55 14.11
CA GLN A 329 17.90 -13.14 14.15
C GLN A 329 18.90 -12.34 15.01
N ARG A 330 18.48 -11.21 15.59
CA ARG A 330 19.32 -10.29 16.40
C ARG A 330 20.57 -9.76 15.67
N THR A 331 20.64 -9.89 14.33
CA THR A 331 21.70 -9.32 13.48
C THR A 331 21.48 -7.84 13.17
N SER A 332 20.24 -7.34 13.34
CA SER A 332 19.89 -5.93 13.19
C SER A 332 19.42 -5.29 14.50
N ARG A 333 20.02 -4.13 14.84
CA ARG A 333 19.61 -3.27 15.96
C ARG A 333 18.51 -2.25 15.57
N VAL A 334 17.64 -2.60 14.62
CA VAL A 334 16.59 -1.68 14.12
C VAL A 334 15.64 -1.19 15.23
N LEU A 335 15.36 -2.03 16.24
CA LEU A 335 14.51 -1.66 17.38
C LEU A 335 15.18 -0.74 18.41
N ASP A 336 16.49 -0.51 18.30
CA ASP A 336 17.25 0.40 19.15
C ASP A 336 17.41 1.80 18.51
N GLN A 337 16.86 2.00 17.31
CA GLN A 337 16.92 3.28 16.59
C GLN A 337 15.90 4.26 17.15
N SER A 338 16.31 5.51 17.38
CA SER A 338 15.48 6.52 18.06
C SER A 338 14.12 6.77 17.39
N PHE A 339 14.07 6.83 16.06
CA PHE A 339 12.79 6.94 15.33
C PHE A 339 11.91 5.69 15.47
N VAL A 340 12.49 4.49 15.37
CA VAL A 340 11.76 3.21 15.52
C VAL A 340 11.20 3.09 16.94
N GLN A 341 11.97 3.51 17.95
CA GLN A 341 11.50 3.56 19.33
C GLN A 341 10.35 4.55 19.52
N ARG A 342 10.43 5.76 18.95
CA ARG A 342 9.36 6.76 19.07
C ARG A 342 8.07 6.38 18.36
N LEU A 343 8.15 5.66 17.24
CA LEU A 343 6.96 5.16 16.55
C LEU A 343 6.33 3.97 17.29
N TRP A 344 7.09 2.91 17.58
CA TRP A 344 6.53 1.63 18.03
C TRP A 344 6.84 1.21 19.46
N LEU A 345 7.84 1.81 20.11
CA LEU A 345 8.27 1.44 21.46
C LEU A 345 8.37 2.65 22.41
N PRO A 346 7.43 3.63 22.44
CA PRO A 346 7.67 4.97 23.00
C PRO A 346 8.22 5.01 24.44
N SER A 347 7.89 4.04 25.31
CA SER A 347 8.48 3.93 26.67
C SER A 347 9.95 3.46 26.73
N GLU A 348 10.59 3.19 25.59
CA GLU A 348 12.04 2.92 25.46
C GLU A 348 12.79 4.09 24.79
N ALA A 349 12.08 5.11 24.29
CA ALA A 349 12.67 6.18 23.51
C ALA A 349 13.37 7.21 24.42
N SER A 350 14.71 7.21 24.41
CA SER A 350 15.50 8.19 25.17
C SER A 350 15.35 9.59 24.60
N ALA A 351 15.13 10.59 25.46
CA ALA A 351 15.03 12.00 25.10
C ALA A 351 16.37 12.67 24.76
N THR A 352 17.49 11.93 24.87
CA THR A 352 18.82 12.44 24.49
C THR A 352 18.92 12.63 22.97
N PRO A 353 19.18 13.84 22.45
CA PRO A 353 19.38 14.04 21.02
C PRO A 353 20.69 13.35 20.60
N THR A 354 20.62 12.46 19.61
CA THR A 354 21.76 11.62 19.19
C THR A 354 22.87 12.42 18.49
N VAL A 355 22.57 13.64 18.04
CA VAL A 355 23.50 14.62 17.46
C VAL A 355 23.01 16.02 17.87
N ALA A 356 23.92 16.96 18.10
CA ALA A 356 23.55 18.36 18.37
C ALA A 356 22.97 19.06 17.12
N SER A 357 21.96 19.90 17.30
CA SER A 357 21.38 20.69 16.21
C SER A 357 22.24 21.92 15.93
N ASN A 358 22.87 21.97 14.75
CA ASN A 358 23.56 23.17 14.25
C ASN A 358 22.59 24.22 13.66
N PHE A 359 21.27 24.01 13.75
CA PHE A 359 20.25 24.90 13.19
C PHE A 359 19.67 25.87 14.24
N PRO A 360 19.56 27.17 13.94
CA PRO A 360 18.87 28.16 14.78
C PRO A 360 17.40 27.82 15.02
N THR A 361 16.92 28.07 16.24
CA THR A 361 15.50 27.92 16.62
C THR A 361 14.58 28.79 15.77
N ASP A 362 14.99 30.03 15.49
CA ASP A 362 14.19 31.04 14.81
C ASP A 362 14.62 31.22 13.34
N THR A 363 14.55 30.12 12.59
CA THR A 363 14.84 30.12 11.14
C THR A 363 13.73 30.87 10.37
N PRO A 364 14.04 31.96 9.64
CA PRO A 364 13.02 32.82 9.03
C PRO A 364 12.30 32.19 7.82
N ILE A 365 11.01 32.51 7.67
CA ILE A 365 10.12 31.94 6.64
C ILE A 365 10.10 32.83 5.39
N TYR A 366 10.40 32.24 4.24
CA TYR A 366 10.23 32.84 2.92
C TYR A 366 9.06 32.18 2.18
N SER A 367 8.05 32.97 1.78
CA SER A 367 6.94 32.50 0.92
C SER A 367 6.82 33.39 -0.33
N PRO A 368 7.22 32.92 -1.53
CA PRO A 368 7.40 33.81 -2.68
C PRO A 368 6.15 34.43 -3.32
N LYS A 369 4.93 33.93 -3.01
CA LYS A 369 3.72 34.30 -3.77
C LYS A 369 2.43 34.51 -2.96
N GLN A 370 2.34 34.04 -1.71
CA GLN A 370 1.15 34.19 -0.88
C GLN A 370 1.55 34.34 0.59
N ALA A 371 0.89 35.25 1.31
CA ALA A 371 1.03 35.33 2.75
C ALA A 371 0.46 34.07 3.41
N LEU A 372 1.30 33.34 4.15
CA LEU A 372 0.87 32.17 4.94
C LEU A 372 -0.01 32.62 6.11
N ASN A 373 -1.09 31.88 6.39
CA ASN A 373 -1.89 32.07 7.60
C ASN A 373 -1.18 31.50 8.85
N ASP A 374 -1.69 31.76 10.06
CA ASP A 374 -0.98 31.37 11.30
C ASP A 374 -0.73 29.88 11.47
N SER A 375 -1.66 29.01 11.06
CA SER A 375 -1.44 27.56 11.15
C SER A 375 -0.44 27.08 10.09
N GLN A 376 -0.44 27.68 8.90
CA GLN A 376 0.60 27.44 7.89
C GLN A 376 1.98 27.96 8.34
N ARG A 377 2.05 29.15 8.95
CA ARG A 377 3.28 29.69 9.53
C ARG A 377 3.84 28.75 10.60
N LYS A 378 3.02 28.34 11.58
CA LYS A 378 3.41 27.38 12.62
C LYS A 378 3.85 26.02 12.05
N ALA A 379 3.15 25.52 11.04
CA ALA A 379 3.53 24.28 10.35
C ALA A 379 4.90 24.40 9.66
N VAL A 380 5.16 25.51 8.96
CA VAL A 380 6.49 25.78 8.37
C VAL A 380 7.55 25.93 9.47
N SER A 381 7.29 26.70 10.54
CA SER A 381 8.22 26.82 11.69
C SER A 381 8.59 25.46 12.27
N ALA A 382 7.65 24.50 12.39
CA ALA A 382 7.98 23.16 12.88
C ALA A 382 8.91 22.38 11.93
N ILE A 383 8.74 22.53 10.60
CA ILE A 383 9.67 21.97 9.61
C ILE A 383 11.05 22.63 9.74
N LEU A 384 11.09 23.96 9.89
CA LEU A 384 12.33 24.75 9.95
C LEU A 384 13.04 24.72 11.31
N ALA A 385 12.37 24.31 12.38
CA ALA A 385 12.94 24.21 13.72
C ALA A 385 14.17 23.28 13.76
N ALA A 386 14.91 23.35 14.86
CA ALA A 386 16.05 22.50 15.17
C ALA A 386 15.83 21.00 14.87
N ASP A 387 16.93 20.26 14.73
CA ASP A 387 16.90 18.80 14.61
C ASP A 387 16.96 18.13 16.01
N ASP A 388 16.41 18.79 17.04
CA ASP A 388 16.37 18.30 18.42
C ASP A 388 15.32 17.19 18.63
N TYR A 389 15.39 16.49 19.77
CA TYR A 389 14.48 15.38 20.06
C TYR A 389 12.99 15.77 20.03
N LYS A 390 12.62 17.02 20.33
CA LYS A 390 11.21 17.45 20.33
C LYS A 390 10.69 17.67 18.91
N SER A 391 11.50 18.27 18.04
CA SER A 391 11.09 18.82 16.75
C SER A 391 11.58 18.00 15.53
N ASN A 392 12.52 17.07 15.71
CA ASN A 392 13.00 16.20 14.64
C ASN A 392 12.05 15.06 14.22
N LEU A 393 10.92 14.88 14.92
CA LEU A 393 9.77 14.09 14.49
C LEU A 393 8.53 14.97 14.56
N THR A 394 8.14 15.55 13.42
CA THR A 394 7.01 16.48 13.34
C THR A 394 5.83 15.83 12.59
N LEU A 395 4.64 15.88 13.17
CA LEU A 395 3.39 15.57 12.47
C LEU A 395 2.63 16.88 12.19
N ILE A 396 2.23 17.09 10.94
CA ILE A 396 1.45 18.25 10.48
C ILE A 396 0.11 17.72 9.99
N HIS A 397 -0.93 17.90 10.80
CA HIS A 397 -2.29 17.63 10.38
C HIS A 397 -2.69 18.65 9.31
N GLY A 398 -3.13 18.14 8.15
CA GLY A 398 -3.46 18.95 6.97
C GLY A 398 -4.73 18.47 6.29
N PRO A 399 -5.91 18.80 6.86
CA PRO A 399 -7.19 18.69 6.18
C PRO A 399 -7.19 19.36 4.79
N PRO A 400 -8.17 19.04 3.93
CA PRO A 400 -8.22 19.60 2.59
C PRO A 400 -8.25 21.13 2.60
N GLY A 401 -7.63 21.75 1.59
CA GLY A 401 -7.62 23.22 1.45
C GLY A 401 -6.67 23.97 2.37
N THR A 402 -6.22 23.36 3.47
CA THR A 402 -5.23 23.96 4.40
C THR A 402 -3.89 24.30 3.74
N GLY A 403 -3.62 23.76 2.55
CA GLY A 403 -2.48 24.13 1.72
C GLY A 403 -1.19 23.39 2.07
N LYS A 404 -1.27 22.09 2.41
CA LYS A 404 -0.12 21.18 2.64
C LYS A 404 1.05 21.44 1.68
N THR A 405 0.78 21.44 0.37
CA THR A 405 1.81 21.65 -0.66
C THR A 405 2.40 23.08 -0.64
N THR A 406 1.66 24.09 -0.20
CA THR A 406 2.17 25.46 0.03
C THR A 406 3.03 25.54 1.30
N VAL A 407 2.71 24.79 2.36
CA VAL A 407 3.57 24.61 3.55
C VAL A 407 4.89 23.96 3.15
N ILE A 408 4.84 22.82 2.42
CA ILE A 408 6.04 22.15 1.89
C ILE A 408 6.87 23.12 1.04
N ALA A 409 6.25 23.77 0.06
CA ALA A 409 6.99 24.67 -0.84
C ALA A 409 7.61 25.88 -0.13
N SER A 410 6.96 26.42 0.91
CA SER A 410 7.51 27.52 1.70
C SER A 410 8.66 27.07 2.61
N ALA A 411 8.55 25.89 3.23
CA ALA A 411 9.64 25.31 4.01
C ALA A 411 10.86 24.98 3.12
N VAL A 412 10.64 24.32 1.98
CA VAL A 412 11.68 24.00 1.00
C VAL A 412 12.34 25.25 0.43
N THR A 413 11.56 26.30 0.12
CA THR A 413 12.13 27.58 -0.34
C THR A 413 12.94 28.27 0.75
N SER A 414 12.51 28.20 2.01
CA SER A 414 13.23 28.79 3.14
C SER A 414 14.55 28.06 3.40
N ILE A 415 14.53 26.72 3.45
CA ILE A 415 15.75 25.90 3.58
C ILE A 415 16.68 26.11 2.38
N GLY A 416 16.16 26.05 1.15
CA GLY A 416 16.97 26.23 -0.06
C GLY A 416 17.58 27.63 -0.22
N ARG A 417 17.08 28.64 0.50
CA ARG A 417 17.64 30.00 0.55
C ARG A 417 18.67 30.19 1.66
N LEU A 418 18.44 29.60 2.84
CA LEU A 418 19.29 29.76 4.03
C LEU A 418 20.41 28.71 4.12
N TYR A 419 20.09 27.48 3.73
CA TYR A 419 20.93 26.30 3.79
C TYR A 419 20.90 25.57 2.43
N PRO A 420 21.41 26.17 1.34
CA PRO A 420 21.27 25.65 -0.02
C PRO A 420 21.87 24.24 -0.22
N PHE A 421 22.73 23.79 0.70
CA PHE A 421 23.33 22.46 0.72
C PHE A 421 22.58 21.43 1.60
N ARG A 422 21.56 21.82 2.38
CA ARG A 422 20.82 20.91 3.28
C ARG A 422 20.03 19.88 2.45
N PRO A 423 20.31 18.57 2.57
CA PRO A 423 19.59 17.53 1.84
C PRO A 423 18.11 17.43 2.26
N MET A 424 17.20 17.44 1.28
CA MET A 424 15.77 17.28 1.51
C MET A 424 15.16 16.23 0.58
N TRP A 425 14.43 15.28 1.16
CA TRP A 425 13.68 14.26 0.44
C TRP A 425 12.18 14.47 0.63
N LEU A 426 11.46 14.72 -0.47
CA LEU A 426 10.01 14.94 -0.45
C LEU A 426 9.33 13.68 -1.03
N VAL A 427 8.68 12.91 -0.16
CA VAL A 427 8.20 11.56 -0.47
C VAL A 427 6.68 11.51 -0.33
N ALA A 428 6.00 10.72 -1.16
CA ALA A 428 4.57 10.47 -1.02
C ALA A 428 4.19 9.06 -1.49
N GLN A 429 2.95 8.65 -1.25
CA GLN A 429 2.47 7.32 -1.66
C GLN A 429 2.26 7.22 -3.18
N SER A 430 1.69 8.24 -3.82
CA SER A 430 1.39 8.23 -5.26
C SER A 430 2.29 9.17 -6.05
N ASN A 431 2.61 8.79 -7.29
CA ASN A 431 3.38 9.64 -8.21
C ASN A 431 2.68 10.98 -8.51
N VAL A 432 1.34 11.03 -8.38
CA VAL A 432 0.55 12.25 -8.56
C VAL A 432 0.83 13.24 -7.43
N ALA A 433 0.88 12.78 -6.17
CA ALA A 433 1.25 13.63 -5.04
C ALA A 433 2.68 14.18 -5.18
N VAL A 434 3.65 13.31 -5.51
CA VAL A 434 5.06 13.69 -5.79
C VAL A 434 5.15 14.78 -6.87
N LYS A 435 4.42 14.59 -7.99
CA LYS A 435 4.35 15.53 -9.11
C LYS A 435 3.70 16.86 -8.70
N ASN A 436 2.65 16.84 -7.87
CA ASN A 436 1.97 18.05 -7.41
C ASN A 436 2.84 18.89 -6.48
N ILE A 437 3.71 18.27 -5.67
CA ILE A 437 4.75 18.97 -4.90
C ILE A 437 5.73 19.66 -5.85
N ALA A 438 6.25 18.94 -6.85
CA ALA A 438 7.19 19.48 -7.83
C ALA A 438 6.63 20.64 -8.66
N GLU A 439 5.39 20.54 -9.16
CA GLU A 439 4.73 21.67 -9.83
C GLU A 439 4.51 22.85 -8.88
N LYS A 440 4.19 22.62 -7.60
CA LYS A 440 4.08 23.71 -6.63
C LYS A 440 5.43 24.41 -6.40
N LEU A 441 6.53 23.67 -6.28
CA LEU A 441 7.89 24.21 -6.19
C LEU A 441 8.23 25.08 -7.41
N ALA A 442 8.07 24.53 -8.61
CA ALA A 442 8.28 25.28 -9.85
C ALA A 442 7.37 26.53 -9.92
N SER A 443 6.10 26.43 -9.51
CA SER A 443 5.16 27.56 -9.51
C SER A 443 5.54 28.71 -8.58
N VAL A 444 6.33 28.46 -7.52
CA VAL A 444 6.85 29.51 -6.62
C VAL A 444 8.26 29.96 -6.99
N GLY A 445 8.82 29.48 -8.11
CA GLY A 445 10.16 29.82 -8.60
C GLY A 445 11.29 28.94 -8.05
N PHE A 446 10.97 27.88 -7.29
CA PHE A 446 11.98 26.95 -6.79
C PHE A 446 12.22 25.82 -7.81
N THR A 447 13.34 25.88 -8.53
CA THR A 447 13.70 24.95 -9.61
C THR A 447 14.83 23.98 -9.26
N LYS A 448 15.50 24.15 -8.12
CA LYS A 448 16.64 23.32 -7.67
C LYS A 448 16.21 21.99 -7.04
N PHE A 449 15.43 21.21 -7.80
CA PHE A 449 14.95 19.90 -7.39
C PHE A 449 15.06 18.86 -8.51
N LYS A 450 15.06 17.56 -8.16
CA LYS A 450 14.87 16.47 -9.14
C LYS A 450 13.83 15.46 -8.67
N ILE A 451 12.98 15.00 -9.59
CA ILE A 451 12.08 13.86 -9.39
C ILE A 451 12.77 12.58 -9.85
N LEU A 452 12.76 11.55 -9.01
CA LEU A 452 13.26 10.21 -9.30
C LEU A 452 12.04 9.28 -9.48
N VAL A 453 11.75 8.87 -10.73
CA VAL A 453 10.52 8.17 -11.13
C VAL A 453 10.80 6.82 -11.81
N SER A 454 9.88 5.86 -11.71
CA SER A 454 10.01 4.56 -12.37
C SER A 454 9.76 4.67 -13.88
N GLU A 455 10.65 4.12 -14.71
CA GLU A 455 10.43 3.89 -16.16
C GLU A 455 9.05 3.27 -16.38
N GLY A 456 8.76 2.19 -15.65
CA GLY A 456 7.52 1.43 -15.80
C GLY A 456 6.25 2.17 -15.40
N PHE A 457 6.34 3.30 -14.69
CA PHE A 457 5.21 4.22 -14.48
C PHE A 457 5.18 5.36 -15.50
N HIS A 458 6.34 5.86 -15.91
CA HIS A 458 6.46 7.02 -16.80
C HIS A 458 6.25 6.62 -18.27
N PHE A 459 7.16 5.80 -18.81
CA PHE A 459 7.28 5.49 -20.23
C PHE A 459 6.00 4.86 -20.81
N ASP A 460 5.53 5.39 -21.94
CA ASP A 460 4.32 4.95 -22.65
C ASP A 460 3.02 5.09 -21.81
N TRP A 461 3.08 5.61 -20.58
CA TRP A 461 1.93 5.64 -19.65
C TRP A 461 1.55 7.03 -19.17
N HIS A 462 2.49 7.80 -18.60
CA HIS A 462 2.20 9.03 -17.85
C HIS A 462 3.16 10.19 -18.15
N GLU A 463 3.84 10.18 -19.30
CA GLU A 463 4.82 11.22 -19.68
C GLU A 463 4.20 12.63 -19.65
N HIS A 464 2.93 12.73 -20.07
CA HIS A 464 2.10 13.95 -20.02
C HIS A 464 1.90 14.54 -18.61
N LEU A 465 2.08 13.77 -17.54
CA LEU A 465 2.01 14.31 -16.17
C LEU A 465 3.23 15.17 -15.80
N TYR A 466 4.32 15.07 -16.57
CA TYR A 466 5.63 15.62 -16.22
C TYR A 466 6.11 16.74 -17.16
N GLU A 467 5.42 17.01 -18.27
CA GLU A 467 5.83 17.97 -19.31
C GLU A 467 6.32 19.32 -18.75
N LYS A 468 5.57 19.94 -17.84
CA LYS A 468 5.89 21.25 -17.25
C LYS A 468 7.16 21.29 -16.38
N ILE A 469 7.67 20.11 -16.02
CA ILE A 469 8.79 19.90 -15.10
C ILE A 469 9.80 18.88 -15.65
N ALA A 470 9.76 18.59 -16.95
CA ALA A 470 10.59 17.56 -17.59
C ALA A 470 12.11 17.73 -17.38
N PRO A 471 12.71 18.95 -17.40
CA PRO A 471 14.12 19.16 -17.07
C PRO A 471 14.53 18.73 -15.64
N ASN A 472 13.54 18.50 -14.78
CA ASN A 472 13.72 18.07 -13.40
C ASN A 472 13.42 16.58 -13.19
N VAL A 473 13.04 15.80 -14.22
CA VAL A 473 12.72 14.37 -14.08
C VAL A 473 13.89 13.48 -14.50
N ILE A 474 14.26 12.53 -13.64
CA ILE A 474 15.18 11.44 -13.94
C ILE A 474 14.40 10.12 -13.78
N ARG A 475 14.34 9.34 -14.85
CA ARG A 475 13.68 8.02 -14.86
C ARG A 475 14.64 6.91 -14.44
N SER A 476 14.11 5.82 -13.88
CA SER A 476 14.90 4.70 -13.37
C SER A 476 15.72 3.95 -14.42
N ASP A 477 15.38 4.05 -15.70
CA ASP A 477 16.17 3.52 -16.82
C ASP A 477 17.40 4.38 -17.16
N ALA A 478 17.42 5.65 -16.73
CA ALA A 478 18.58 6.55 -16.79
C ALA A 478 19.43 6.52 -15.51
N PHE A 479 19.15 5.63 -14.55
CA PHE A 479 19.87 5.59 -13.28
C PHE A 479 21.27 4.97 -13.44
N THR A 480 22.28 5.78 -13.21
CA THR A 480 23.70 5.37 -13.27
C THR A 480 24.18 4.69 -11.99
N LYS A 481 25.25 3.90 -12.11
CA LYS A 481 26.03 3.34 -10.99
C LYS A 481 27.17 4.27 -10.53
N SER A 482 27.50 5.29 -11.31
CA SER A 482 28.60 6.23 -11.07
C SER A 482 28.13 7.46 -10.28
N SER A 483 28.74 7.74 -9.14
CA SER A 483 28.45 8.95 -8.35
C SER A 483 28.74 10.24 -9.12
N LEU A 484 29.79 10.27 -9.96
CA LEU A 484 30.13 11.44 -10.78
C LEU A 484 29.03 11.74 -11.82
N GLU A 485 28.47 10.72 -12.45
CA GLU A 485 27.36 10.88 -13.39
C GLU A 485 26.05 11.24 -12.68
N ALA A 486 25.79 10.67 -11.51
CA ALA A 486 24.61 11.03 -10.71
C ALA A 486 24.69 12.51 -10.29
N SER A 487 25.83 12.99 -9.79
CA SER A 487 26.05 14.41 -9.51
C SER A 487 25.84 15.29 -10.75
N ARG A 488 26.29 14.87 -11.95
CA ARG A 488 26.01 15.59 -13.21
C ARG A 488 24.51 15.63 -13.56
N GLN A 489 23.75 14.56 -13.33
CA GLN A 489 22.30 14.54 -13.56
C GLN A 489 21.53 15.39 -12.52
N LEU A 490 22.02 15.44 -11.28
CA LEU A 490 21.44 16.21 -10.17
C LEU A 490 21.74 17.71 -10.27
N LEU A 491 22.87 18.10 -10.86
CA LEU A 491 23.39 19.47 -10.86
C LEU A 491 23.54 19.98 -9.41
N ASP A 492 22.97 21.12 -9.08
CA ASP A 492 22.96 21.74 -7.75
C ASP A 492 21.68 21.44 -6.94
N SER A 493 20.90 20.42 -7.36
CA SER A 493 19.63 20.05 -6.72
C SER A 493 19.81 19.17 -5.48
N ASN A 494 19.85 19.78 -4.29
CA ASN A 494 19.83 19.07 -3.01
C ASN A 494 18.41 18.64 -2.53
N VAL A 495 17.39 18.86 -3.37
CA VAL A 495 15.98 18.53 -3.09
C VAL A 495 15.51 17.42 -4.03
N LEU A 496 15.26 16.23 -3.51
CA LEU A 496 14.86 15.06 -4.31
C LEU A 496 13.44 14.62 -3.98
N LEU A 497 12.67 14.27 -5.02
CA LEU A 497 11.27 13.88 -4.91
C LEU A 497 11.05 12.48 -5.48
N CYS A 498 10.38 11.59 -4.76
CA CYS A 498 10.06 10.24 -5.24
C CYS A 498 8.89 9.61 -4.49
N THR A 499 8.33 8.51 -5.00
CA THR A 499 7.38 7.71 -4.21
C THR A 499 8.09 6.86 -3.17
N LEU A 500 7.42 6.50 -2.07
CA LEU A 500 7.98 5.61 -1.05
C LEU A 500 8.47 4.27 -1.64
N SER A 501 7.73 3.69 -2.59
CA SER A 501 8.14 2.49 -3.32
C SER A 501 9.38 2.68 -4.19
N MET A 502 9.62 3.88 -4.73
CA MET A 502 10.88 4.18 -5.42
C MET A 502 12.01 4.41 -4.42
N PHE A 503 11.75 5.07 -3.29
CA PHE A 503 12.76 5.37 -2.28
C PHE A 503 13.39 4.09 -1.68
N ALA A 504 12.58 3.04 -1.51
CA ALA A 504 13.04 1.71 -1.10
C ALA A 504 13.87 0.96 -2.16
N ASN A 505 13.97 1.43 -3.41
CA ASN A 505 14.64 0.72 -4.50
C ASN A 505 16.17 0.74 -4.35
N ASP A 506 16.83 -0.37 -4.70
CA ASP A 506 18.29 -0.50 -4.68
C ASP A 506 18.99 0.39 -5.71
N SER A 507 18.34 0.66 -6.85
CA SER A 507 18.90 1.56 -7.88
C SER A 507 19.09 3.00 -7.38
N MET A 508 18.39 3.40 -6.31
CA MET A 508 18.56 4.71 -5.66
C MET A 508 19.89 4.85 -4.90
N LYS A 509 20.65 3.77 -4.67
CA LYS A 509 21.86 3.75 -3.80
C LYS A 509 22.94 4.74 -4.20
N VAL A 510 22.98 5.25 -5.44
CA VAL A 510 23.90 6.32 -5.85
C VAL A 510 23.35 7.68 -5.47
N TYR A 511 22.10 7.99 -5.84
CA TYR A 511 21.43 9.26 -5.51
C TYR A 511 21.32 9.48 -4.00
N THR A 512 21.03 8.45 -3.20
CA THR A 512 20.99 8.52 -1.73
C THR A 512 22.37 8.62 -1.07
N ARG A 513 23.46 8.64 -1.84
CA ARG A 513 24.81 9.01 -1.40
C ARG A 513 25.25 10.39 -1.92
N CYS A 514 24.76 10.80 -3.09
CA CYS A 514 25.04 12.14 -3.64
C CYS A 514 24.22 13.24 -2.93
N VAL A 515 23.00 12.91 -2.50
CA VAL A 515 22.17 13.74 -1.61
C VAL A 515 21.77 12.85 -0.43
N ALA A 516 22.39 13.10 0.72
CA ALA A 516 22.20 12.25 1.90
C ALA A 516 20.74 12.24 2.38
N VAL A 517 20.32 11.15 3.04
CA VAL A 517 18.97 11.04 3.61
C VAL A 517 19.00 11.58 5.03
N GLU A 518 18.92 12.91 5.16
CA GLU A 518 18.96 13.63 6.44
C GLU A 518 17.60 14.17 6.86
N THR A 519 16.95 14.95 5.99
CA THR A 519 15.60 15.50 6.21
C THR A 519 14.61 14.86 5.23
N VAL A 520 13.58 14.17 5.74
CA VAL A 520 12.53 13.56 4.91
C VAL A 520 11.17 14.15 5.27
N ILE A 521 10.44 14.64 4.27
CA ILE A 521 9.08 15.16 4.39
C ILE A 521 8.15 14.25 3.60
N PHE A 522 7.18 13.64 4.28
CA PHE A 522 6.13 12.84 3.67
C PHE A 522 4.85 13.66 3.47
N ASP A 523 4.34 13.74 2.24
CA ASP A 523 2.98 14.25 1.96
C ASP A 523 2.00 13.08 1.72
N GLU A 524 0.73 13.34 2.00
CA GLU A 524 -0.34 12.32 2.06
C GLU A 524 0.04 11.11 2.96
N ALA A 525 0.76 11.37 4.05
CA ALA A 525 1.33 10.34 4.93
C ALA A 525 0.29 9.54 5.75
N SER A 526 -0.99 9.94 5.73
CA SER A 526 -2.12 9.14 6.24
C SER A 526 -2.56 8.02 5.28
N GLN A 527 -2.15 8.08 4.00
CA GLN A 527 -2.41 7.04 3.00
C GLN A 527 -1.35 5.92 3.01
N ILE A 528 -0.43 5.97 3.97
CA ILE A 528 0.73 5.07 4.11
C ILE A 528 0.61 4.33 5.44
N GLU A 529 0.62 3.00 5.38
CA GLU A 529 0.66 2.15 6.57
C GLU A 529 2.01 2.29 7.27
N VAL A 530 2.01 2.31 8.61
CA VAL A 530 3.18 2.75 9.38
C VAL A 530 4.41 1.84 9.19
N GLY A 531 4.22 0.53 9.02
CA GLY A 531 5.31 -0.42 8.72
C GLY A 531 5.98 -0.22 7.36
N CYS A 532 5.35 0.47 6.40
CA CYS A 532 6.00 0.85 5.14
C CYS A 532 7.19 1.83 5.34
N TYR A 533 7.31 2.48 6.50
CA TYR A 533 8.48 3.31 6.84
C TYR A 533 9.68 2.49 7.38
N LEU A 534 9.48 1.24 7.83
CA LEU A 534 10.55 0.41 8.41
C LEU A 534 11.78 0.21 7.50
N PRO A 535 11.65 -0.02 6.18
CA PRO A 535 12.79 -0.09 5.26
C PRO A 535 13.68 1.16 5.24
N LEU A 536 13.10 2.35 5.45
CA LEU A 536 13.82 3.62 5.48
C LEU A 536 14.71 3.69 6.72
N PHE A 537 14.13 3.45 7.91
CA PHE A 537 14.87 3.55 9.17
C PHE A 537 16.05 2.57 9.20
N ALA A 538 15.82 1.31 8.80
CA ALA A 538 16.87 0.32 8.68
C ALA A 538 18.00 0.73 7.71
N ARG A 539 17.67 1.37 6.58
CA ARG A 539 18.65 1.75 5.53
C ARG A 539 19.39 3.07 5.82
N PHE A 540 18.80 4.01 6.56
CA PHE A 540 19.32 5.38 6.69
C PHE A 540 19.57 5.85 8.14
N ASN A 541 19.54 4.95 9.12
CA ASN A 541 19.77 5.25 10.55
C ASN A 541 20.98 6.16 10.86
N SER A 542 22.08 6.04 10.12
CA SER A 542 23.29 6.83 10.34
C SER A 542 23.17 8.28 9.86
N THR A 543 22.37 8.54 8.81
CA THR A 543 22.22 9.87 8.19
C THR A 543 20.94 10.58 8.61
N LEU A 544 19.87 9.86 8.90
CA LEU A 544 18.55 10.43 9.16
C LEU A 544 18.58 11.33 10.42
N ARG A 545 18.23 12.61 10.24
CA ARG A 545 18.18 13.63 11.31
C ARG A 545 16.77 14.09 11.60
N LYS A 546 15.92 14.30 10.58
CA LYS A 546 14.58 14.87 10.74
C LYS A 546 13.53 14.20 9.85
N LEU A 547 12.38 13.91 10.46
CA LEU A 547 11.17 13.39 9.82
C LEU A 547 10.02 14.39 9.98
N VAL A 548 9.32 14.65 8.88
CA VAL A 548 8.05 15.38 8.87
C VAL A 548 7.01 14.51 8.18
N PHE A 549 5.85 14.32 8.80
CA PHE A 549 4.71 13.64 8.20
C PHE A 549 3.56 14.62 8.04
N ILE A 550 3.03 14.76 6.83
CA ILE A 550 1.94 15.70 6.50
C ILE A 550 0.78 14.89 5.90
N GLY A 551 -0.41 15.04 6.47
CA GLY A 551 -1.54 14.15 6.16
C GLY A 551 -2.74 14.38 7.07
N ASP A 552 -3.72 13.49 7.00
CA ASP A 552 -5.00 13.60 7.70
C ASP A 552 -5.66 12.21 7.81
N ASP A 553 -5.84 11.71 9.04
CA ASP A 553 -6.46 10.40 9.28
C ASP A 553 -7.96 10.37 8.92
N LYS A 554 -8.63 11.53 8.79
CA LYS A 554 -10.03 11.58 8.35
C LYS A 554 -10.19 11.71 6.84
N GLN A 555 -9.09 11.75 6.07
CA GLN A 555 -9.09 11.61 4.62
C GLN A 555 -9.01 10.12 4.22
N LEU A 556 -8.24 9.76 3.18
CA LEU A 556 -8.04 8.35 2.84
C LEU A 556 -7.11 7.71 3.89
N PRO A 557 -7.48 6.53 4.42
CA PRO A 557 -6.60 5.73 5.25
C PRO A 557 -5.54 5.02 4.39
N PRO A 558 -4.64 4.23 5.00
CA PRO A 558 -3.78 3.32 4.25
C PRO A 558 -4.60 2.35 3.39
N HIS A 559 -4.10 2.08 2.18
CA HIS A 559 -4.69 1.09 1.28
C HIS A 559 -4.83 -0.27 1.99
N GLY A 560 -6.06 -0.80 2.08
CA GLY A 560 -6.38 -2.06 2.73
C GLY A 560 -6.99 -1.94 4.13
N GLN A 561 -7.06 -0.75 4.74
CA GLN A 561 -7.71 -0.58 6.06
C GLN A 561 -9.20 -0.96 6.05
N GLY A 562 -9.89 -0.79 4.91
CA GLY A 562 -11.29 -1.22 4.77
C GLY A 562 -11.51 -2.74 4.91
N ASP A 563 -10.46 -3.53 4.69
CA ASP A 563 -10.45 -4.99 4.84
C ASP A 563 -9.65 -5.45 6.09
N ILE A 564 -8.93 -4.52 6.74
CA ILE A 564 -7.99 -4.75 7.84
C ILE A 564 -8.19 -3.66 8.91
N GLU A 565 -9.03 -3.94 9.89
CA GLU A 565 -9.48 -2.98 10.92
C GLU A 565 -8.32 -2.33 11.70
N ASP A 566 -7.31 -3.12 12.09
CA ASP A 566 -6.12 -2.67 12.84
C ASP A 566 -5.01 -2.02 11.97
N LEU A 567 -5.25 -1.71 10.69
CA LEU A 567 -4.24 -1.13 9.81
C LEU A 567 -4.12 0.39 10.05
N GLN A 568 -2.93 0.88 10.43
CA GLN A 568 -2.75 2.25 10.89
C GLN A 568 -1.68 3.03 10.10
N SER A 569 -1.93 4.32 9.87
CA SER A 569 -0.90 5.29 9.49
C SER A 569 -0.24 5.92 10.73
N ILE A 570 0.75 6.78 10.50
CA ILE A 570 1.31 7.66 11.55
C ILE A 570 0.26 8.52 12.27
N PHE A 571 -0.84 8.89 11.62
CA PHE A 571 -1.87 9.76 12.22
C PHE A 571 -2.90 9.00 13.06
N GLU A 572 -2.94 7.67 12.97
CA GLU A 572 -3.75 6.84 13.88
C GLU A 572 -3.03 6.49 15.19
N MET A 573 -1.70 6.66 15.27
CA MET A 573 -0.92 6.46 16.51
C MET A 573 -1.28 7.53 17.56
N GLU A 574 -1.88 7.10 18.68
CA GLU A 574 -2.50 8.00 19.65
C GLU A 574 -1.51 8.98 20.29
N HIS A 575 -0.27 8.53 20.55
CA HIS A 575 0.79 9.32 21.18
C HIS A 575 1.40 10.39 20.28
N LEU A 576 0.94 10.54 19.03
CA LEU A 576 1.47 11.48 18.04
C LEU A 576 0.44 12.53 17.55
N ARG A 577 -0.82 12.50 18.03
CA ARG A 577 -1.94 13.29 17.47
C ARG A 577 -2.02 14.75 17.94
N ASN A 578 -2.28 15.67 17.01
CA ASN A 578 -2.76 17.05 17.19
C ASN A 578 -3.62 17.46 15.97
N HIS A 579 -4.57 18.42 16.09
CA HIS A 579 -5.69 18.58 15.13
C HIS A 579 -6.09 20.05 14.80
N ASP A 580 -6.35 20.40 13.51
CA ASP A 580 -6.97 21.67 13.00
C ASP A 580 -7.00 21.65 11.41
N ARG A 581 -7.87 22.25 10.56
CA ARG A 581 -9.03 23.20 10.56
C ARG A 581 -9.94 23.02 9.31
N MET A 582 -11.07 23.76 9.21
CA MET A 582 -11.99 23.90 8.06
C MET A 582 -12.66 25.31 8.01
N PRO A 583 -13.69 25.62 7.17
CA PRO A 583 -14.52 26.86 7.27
C PRO A 583 -15.57 26.80 8.40
N VAL A 584 -15.98 27.90 9.06
CA VAL A 584 -16.71 27.84 10.37
C VAL A 584 -17.92 26.91 10.42
N VAL A 585 -18.90 27.02 9.52
CA VAL A 585 -20.16 26.26 9.64
C VAL A 585 -19.92 24.77 9.37
N ILE A 586 -19.26 24.45 8.25
CA ILE A 586 -18.99 23.08 7.82
C ILE A 586 -17.92 22.45 8.73
N GLY A 587 -16.91 23.21 9.10
CA GLY A 587 -15.82 22.82 9.98
C GLY A 587 -16.24 22.61 11.42
N ASN A 588 -17.21 23.36 11.95
CA ASN A 588 -17.81 23.04 13.25
C ASN A 588 -18.66 21.76 13.17
N PHE A 589 -19.48 21.60 12.12
CA PHE A 589 -20.20 20.35 11.88
C PHE A 589 -19.26 19.14 11.82
N ILE A 590 -18.19 19.21 11.01
CA ILE A 590 -17.18 18.16 10.87
C ILE A 590 -16.38 17.98 12.17
N SER A 591 -16.02 19.07 12.87
CA SER A 591 -15.35 19.00 14.18
C SER A 591 -16.16 18.15 15.15
N THR A 592 -17.45 18.45 15.33
CA THR A 592 -18.35 17.66 16.20
C THR A 592 -18.54 16.23 15.68
N ASN A 593 -18.86 16.04 14.39
CA ASN A 593 -19.36 14.78 13.85
C ASN A 593 -18.27 13.78 13.40
N VAL A 594 -17.01 14.22 13.28
CA VAL A 594 -15.86 13.42 12.77
C VAL A 594 -14.62 13.51 13.67
N TYR A 595 -14.46 14.61 14.44
CA TYR A 595 -13.28 14.87 15.28
C TYR A 595 -13.58 15.05 16.78
N GLY A 596 -14.81 14.79 17.25
CA GLY A 596 -15.17 14.90 18.67
C GLY A 596 -15.01 16.33 19.24
N SER A 597 -15.35 17.34 18.44
CA SER A 597 -15.21 18.78 18.74
C SER A 597 -13.76 19.28 18.90
N ARG A 598 -12.75 18.50 18.47
CA ARG A 598 -11.31 18.82 18.68
C ARG A 598 -10.69 19.78 17.64
N LEU A 599 -11.35 20.08 16.52
CA LEU A 599 -10.90 21.13 15.59
C LEU A 599 -11.43 22.49 16.04
N ARG A 600 -10.56 23.50 16.15
CA ARG A 600 -10.94 24.89 16.47
C ARG A 600 -10.91 25.73 15.20
N THR A 601 -12.04 25.77 14.50
CA THR A 601 -12.18 26.51 13.26
C THR A 601 -11.90 28.01 13.43
N VAL A 602 -10.96 28.55 12.65
CA VAL A 602 -10.77 29.99 12.43
C VAL A 602 -10.80 30.26 10.93
N HIS A 603 -11.88 30.89 10.46
CA HIS A 603 -12.08 31.21 9.04
C HIS A 603 -12.91 32.50 8.88
N GLN A 604 -12.71 33.21 7.76
CA GLN A 604 -13.42 34.47 7.49
C GLN A 604 -14.88 34.24 7.08
N VAL A 605 -15.17 33.18 6.31
CA VAL A 605 -16.54 32.81 5.96
C VAL A 605 -17.22 32.16 7.17
N ARG A 606 -18.24 32.84 7.73
CA ARG A 606 -19.04 32.41 8.89
C ARG A 606 -20.51 32.13 8.58
N TRP A 607 -20.99 32.50 7.40
CA TRP A 607 -22.41 32.51 7.04
C TRP A 607 -22.95 31.11 6.73
N GLN A 608 -24.16 30.77 7.20
CA GLN A 608 -24.78 29.45 6.97
C GLN A 608 -24.99 29.13 5.48
N GLN A 609 -25.23 30.14 4.65
CA GLN A 609 -25.41 30.03 3.19
C GLN A 609 -24.14 29.57 2.44
N SER A 610 -23.01 29.36 3.14
CA SER A 610 -21.82 28.73 2.58
C SER A 610 -22.00 27.24 2.24
N CYS A 611 -23.06 26.58 2.73
CA CYS A 611 -23.41 25.22 2.33
C CYS A 611 -24.90 25.12 1.98
N LEU A 612 -25.24 24.84 0.72
CA LEU A 612 -26.61 24.74 0.24
C LEU A 612 -26.93 23.33 -0.28
N PHE A 613 -28.17 22.91 -0.12
CA PHE A 613 -28.72 21.70 -0.71
C PHE A 613 -29.72 22.07 -1.80
N VAL A 614 -29.62 21.45 -2.97
CA VAL A 614 -30.54 21.63 -4.10
C VAL A 614 -31.41 20.38 -4.18
N ASP A 615 -32.71 20.52 -3.92
CA ASP A 615 -33.63 19.38 -3.96
C ASP A 615 -33.92 18.97 -5.40
N VAL A 616 -33.43 17.79 -5.76
CA VAL A 616 -33.71 17.12 -7.03
C VAL A 616 -34.79 16.06 -6.76
N SER A 617 -35.99 16.54 -6.48
CA SER A 617 -37.13 15.72 -6.06
C SER A 617 -37.55 14.67 -7.10
N ASN A 618 -37.38 14.97 -8.39
CA ASN A 618 -37.57 14.04 -9.51
C ASN A 618 -36.33 13.19 -9.85
N GLY A 619 -35.27 13.27 -9.03
CA GLY A 619 -34.06 12.48 -9.17
C GLY A 619 -34.31 10.98 -9.03
N LYS A 620 -33.68 10.19 -9.90
CA LYS A 620 -33.79 8.73 -9.89
C LYS A 620 -32.45 8.11 -10.23
N GLU A 621 -31.95 7.26 -9.33
CA GLU A 621 -30.73 6.49 -9.56
C GLU A 621 -30.94 5.42 -10.64
N ALA A 622 -29.94 5.25 -11.51
CA ALA A 622 -29.89 4.24 -12.55
C ALA A 622 -28.50 3.60 -12.61
N GLN A 623 -28.44 2.27 -12.54
CA GLN A 623 -27.20 1.51 -12.57
C GLN A 623 -26.62 1.43 -13.99
N GLN A 624 -25.29 1.55 -14.11
CA GLN A 624 -24.56 1.40 -15.36
C GLN A 624 -23.29 0.59 -15.09
N GLY A 625 -23.33 -0.71 -15.42
CA GLY A 625 -22.31 -1.68 -15.01
C GLY A 625 -22.28 -1.81 -13.48
N THR A 626 -21.12 -1.56 -12.87
CA THR A 626 -20.94 -1.50 -11.41
C THR A 626 -21.08 -0.09 -10.82
N SER A 627 -21.38 0.91 -11.65
CA SER A 627 -21.49 2.32 -11.26
C SER A 627 -22.95 2.82 -11.32
N TRP A 628 -23.19 4.06 -10.89
CA TRP A 628 -24.54 4.65 -10.78
C TRP A 628 -24.57 6.04 -11.43
N THR A 629 -25.73 6.43 -11.96
CA THR A 629 -25.98 7.74 -12.56
C THR A 629 -27.38 8.27 -12.22
N ASN A 630 -27.59 9.58 -12.29
CA ASN A 630 -28.85 10.28 -12.00
C ASN A 630 -28.94 11.53 -12.89
N ILE A 631 -29.75 11.46 -13.96
CA ILE A 631 -29.82 12.49 -15.02
C ILE A 631 -30.41 13.82 -14.53
N PRO A 632 -31.50 13.85 -13.72
CA PRO A 632 -31.97 15.09 -13.10
C PRO A 632 -30.92 15.80 -12.24
N GLU A 633 -30.09 15.07 -11.49
CA GLU A 633 -28.98 15.68 -10.76
C GLU A 633 -27.92 16.28 -11.68
N ILE A 634 -27.60 15.65 -12.82
CA ILE A 634 -26.67 16.22 -13.80
C ILE A 634 -27.22 17.56 -14.34
N ARG A 635 -28.52 17.64 -14.63
CA ARG A 635 -29.17 18.90 -15.04
C ARG A 635 -29.07 19.99 -13.95
N ALA A 636 -29.20 19.61 -12.68
CA ALA A 636 -29.03 20.52 -11.55
C ALA A 636 -27.57 21.04 -11.45
N VAL A 637 -26.60 20.13 -11.46
CA VAL A 637 -25.15 20.44 -11.44
C VAL A 637 -24.77 21.41 -12.56
N ILE A 638 -25.25 21.15 -13.78
CA ILE A 638 -24.92 21.96 -14.96
C ILE A 638 -25.54 23.36 -14.88
N LYS A 639 -26.80 23.52 -14.42
CA LYS A 639 -27.38 24.85 -14.14
C LYS A 639 -26.54 25.66 -13.13
N ILE A 640 -26.02 25.01 -12.09
CA ILE A 640 -25.17 25.67 -11.08
C ILE A 640 -23.81 26.03 -11.69
N ALA A 641 -23.22 25.15 -12.48
CA ALA A 641 -21.98 25.40 -13.22
C ALA A 641 -22.12 26.59 -14.20
N GLN A 642 -23.20 26.66 -14.97
CA GLN A 642 -23.55 27.82 -15.81
C GLN A 642 -23.62 29.11 -14.98
N ARG A 643 -24.31 29.09 -13.82
CA ARG A 643 -24.45 30.26 -12.93
C ARG A 643 -23.12 30.69 -12.32
N PHE A 644 -22.26 29.77 -11.90
CA PHE A 644 -20.93 30.10 -11.39
C PHE A 644 -19.99 30.60 -12.50
N HIS A 645 -20.01 29.98 -13.69
CA HIS A 645 -19.25 30.43 -14.85
C HIS A 645 -19.63 31.86 -15.27
N LYS A 646 -20.94 32.16 -15.40
CA LYS A 646 -21.45 33.51 -15.69
C LYS A 646 -21.11 34.55 -14.61
N GLN A 647 -20.83 34.11 -13.38
CA GLN A 647 -20.40 34.96 -12.26
C GLN A 647 -18.87 35.05 -12.09
N GLY A 648 -18.08 34.49 -13.02
CA GLY A 648 -16.62 34.45 -12.92
C GLY A 648 -16.08 33.64 -11.73
N LYS A 649 -16.94 32.82 -11.09
CA LYS A 649 -16.59 32.07 -9.88
C LYS A 649 -15.81 30.80 -10.26
N PRO A 650 -14.59 30.59 -9.73
CA PRO A 650 -13.88 29.34 -9.94
C PRO A 650 -14.60 28.23 -9.17
N TYR A 651 -14.99 27.17 -9.89
CA TYR A 651 -15.73 26.03 -9.35
C TYR A 651 -15.18 24.69 -9.83
N ARG A 652 -15.45 23.63 -9.04
CA ARG A 652 -15.22 22.22 -9.39
C ARG A 652 -16.40 21.35 -8.96
N ILE A 653 -16.56 20.20 -9.61
CA ILE A 653 -17.66 19.27 -9.42
C ILE A 653 -17.11 17.93 -8.91
N ILE A 654 -17.72 17.39 -7.85
CA ILE A 654 -17.38 16.09 -7.27
C ILE A 654 -18.62 15.19 -7.30
N THR A 655 -18.44 13.89 -7.62
CA THR A 655 -19.50 12.90 -7.46
C THR A 655 -18.92 11.54 -7.06
N PRO A 656 -19.63 10.70 -6.27
CA PRO A 656 -19.09 9.40 -5.88
C PRO A 656 -18.91 8.37 -7.00
N TYR A 657 -19.59 8.54 -8.14
CA TYR A 657 -19.71 7.48 -9.15
C TYR A 657 -19.12 7.89 -10.50
N ASP A 658 -18.20 7.07 -11.02
CA ASP A 658 -17.44 7.41 -12.23
C ASP A 658 -18.29 7.50 -13.52
N ALA A 659 -19.39 6.75 -13.60
CA ALA A 659 -20.37 6.91 -14.67
C ALA A 659 -21.13 8.24 -14.58
N GLN A 660 -21.33 8.80 -13.37
CA GLN A 660 -21.91 10.12 -13.18
C GLN A 660 -20.91 11.20 -13.61
N ARG A 661 -19.63 11.11 -13.17
CA ARG A 661 -18.54 12.00 -13.62
C ARG A 661 -18.50 12.10 -15.14
N SER A 662 -18.42 10.94 -15.81
CA SER A 662 -18.32 10.86 -17.27
C SER A 662 -19.50 11.51 -18.00
N LYS A 663 -20.73 11.41 -17.46
CA LYS A 663 -21.91 12.09 -18.01
C LYS A 663 -21.92 13.59 -17.73
N ILE A 664 -21.45 14.04 -16.56
CA ILE A 664 -21.29 15.47 -16.26
C ILE A 664 -20.28 16.10 -17.23
N GLU A 665 -19.12 15.47 -17.46
CA GLU A 665 -18.12 15.94 -18.43
C GLU A 665 -18.70 16.05 -19.85
N GLY A 666 -19.43 15.02 -20.30
CA GLY A 666 -20.11 15.06 -21.61
C GLY A 666 -21.10 16.20 -21.73
N MET A 667 -21.85 16.51 -20.66
CA MET A 667 -22.83 17.58 -20.68
C MET A 667 -22.20 18.99 -20.50
N LEU A 668 -21.07 19.12 -19.79
CA LEU A 668 -20.27 20.34 -19.78
C LEU A 668 -19.78 20.69 -21.21
N LYS A 669 -19.29 19.69 -21.96
CA LYS A 669 -18.90 19.86 -23.37
C LYS A 669 -20.07 20.32 -24.24
N GLN A 670 -21.21 19.66 -24.12
CA GLN A 670 -22.42 19.96 -24.90
C GLN A 670 -22.90 21.40 -24.67
N GLU A 671 -22.86 21.88 -23.42
CA GLU A 671 -23.24 23.24 -23.02
C GLU A 671 -22.12 24.28 -23.24
N LYS A 672 -21.02 23.91 -23.91
CA LYS A 672 -19.84 24.75 -24.19
C LYS A 672 -19.20 25.37 -22.94
N LEU A 673 -19.29 24.68 -21.80
CA LEU A 673 -18.68 25.08 -20.54
C LEU A 673 -17.25 24.53 -20.41
N PRO A 674 -16.40 25.13 -19.56
CA PRO A 674 -15.16 24.50 -19.13
C PRO A 674 -15.45 23.10 -18.55
N TRP A 675 -14.83 22.07 -19.14
CA TRP A 675 -15.05 20.66 -18.81
C TRP A 675 -13.74 19.97 -18.34
N GLU A 676 -12.62 20.34 -18.94
CA GLU A 676 -11.26 19.97 -18.52
C GLU A 676 -11.06 20.35 -17.05
N ASP A 677 -10.59 19.40 -16.24
CA ASP A 677 -10.29 19.62 -14.82
C ASP A 677 -11.49 20.15 -13.98
N LYS A 678 -12.73 19.95 -14.46
CA LYS A 678 -13.95 20.44 -13.78
C LYS A 678 -14.81 19.38 -13.10
N CYS A 679 -14.76 18.11 -13.47
CA CYS A 679 -15.53 17.06 -12.79
C CYS A 679 -14.66 15.85 -12.42
N PHE A 680 -14.90 15.28 -11.25
CA PHE A 680 -14.06 14.22 -10.68
C PHE A 680 -14.89 13.21 -9.89
N ASN A 681 -14.41 11.96 -9.84
CA ASN A 681 -14.87 11.01 -8.84
C ASN A 681 -14.04 11.19 -7.55
N VAL A 682 -14.60 10.87 -6.38
CA VAL A 682 -13.97 11.20 -5.07
C VAL A 682 -12.55 10.63 -4.95
N ASP A 683 -12.33 9.40 -5.38
CA ASP A 683 -11.03 8.72 -5.31
C ASP A 683 -9.99 9.41 -6.23
N SER A 684 -10.38 9.71 -7.47
CA SER A 684 -9.54 10.45 -8.44
C SER A 684 -9.24 11.89 -7.99
N PHE A 685 -10.14 12.51 -7.21
CA PHE A 685 -9.92 13.85 -6.67
C PHE A 685 -8.75 13.89 -5.68
N GLN A 686 -8.34 12.78 -5.08
CA GLN A 686 -7.23 12.73 -4.13
C GLN A 686 -5.89 12.25 -4.72
N GLY A 687 -5.84 11.96 -6.02
CA GLY A 687 -4.61 11.49 -6.68
C GLY A 687 -4.37 9.98 -6.57
N GLU A 688 -5.41 9.18 -6.28
CA GLU A 688 -5.45 7.80 -6.78
C GLU A 688 -5.55 7.86 -8.32
N GLY A 689 -4.63 7.18 -9.01
CA GLY A 689 -4.45 7.31 -10.46
C GLY A 689 -5.58 6.70 -11.28
N VAL A 690 -6.57 7.51 -11.64
CA VAL A 690 -7.40 7.31 -12.84
C VAL A 690 -6.79 8.15 -13.96
N ALA A 691 -6.09 7.50 -14.90
CA ALA A 691 -5.55 8.17 -16.08
C ALA A 691 -6.70 8.74 -16.94
N PRO A 692 -6.53 9.92 -17.59
CA PRO A 692 -7.58 10.55 -18.37
C PRO A 692 -8.02 9.66 -19.54
N HIS A 693 -9.33 9.64 -19.81
CA HIS A 693 -9.87 8.96 -20.98
C HIS A 693 -9.61 9.79 -22.23
N PHE A 694 -8.80 9.25 -23.15
CA PHE A 694 -8.66 9.80 -24.49
C PHE A 694 -9.95 9.57 -25.28
N HIS A 695 -10.54 10.64 -25.79
CA HIS A 695 -11.28 10.61 -27.03
C HIS A 695 -10.36 11.02 -28.18
N SER A 696 -10.56 10.44 -29.35
CA SER A 696 -9.84 10.78 -30.57
C SER A 696 -10.37 12.07 -31.19
N GLU A 697 -9.63 13.16 -31.01
CA GLU A 697 -9.33 14.19 -32.02
C GLU A 697 -8.42 15.27 -31.42
N GLY A 698 -7.65 15.96 -32.25
CA GLY A 698 -6.54 16.80 -31.80
C GLY A 698 -6.87 18.29 -31.71
N VAL A 699 -6.40 18.94 -30.64
CA VAL A 699 -5.83 20.30 -30.58
C VAL A 699 -5.50 20.58 -29.10
N VAL A 700 -4.25 20.94 -28.79
CA VAL A 700 -3.81 21.21 -27.41
C VAL A 700 -3.54 22.71 -27.23
N LEU A 701 -4.47 23.44 -26.62
CA LEU A 701 -4.29 24.87 -26.32
C LEU A 701 -4.86 25.29 -24.95
N LYS A 702 -3.93 25.39 -23.98
CA LYS A 702 -3.92 26.32 -22.83
C LYS A 702 -5.21 26.51 -22.00
N SER A 703 -5.20 25.95 -20.79
CA SER A 703 -5.34 26.76 -19.56
C SER A 703 -4.69 26.07 -18.35
N LEU A 704 -3.92 26.82 -17.55
CA LEU A 704 -2.82 26.26 -16.75
C LEU A 704 -3.02 26.36 -15.22
N HIS A 705 -4.26 26.19 -14.73
CA HIS A 705 -4.58 26.36 -13.30
C HIS A 705 -4.87 25.07 -12.50
N GLY A 706 -5.08 23.92 -13.16
CA GLY A 706 -5.76 22.77 -12.54
C GLY A 706 -4.99 21.87 -11.56
N MET A 707 -3.69 22.09 -11.35
CA MET A 707 -2.82 21.02 -10.83
C MET A 707 -2.16 21.31 -9.47
N LEU A 708 -2.86 22.04 -8.60
CA LEU A 708 -2.53 22.14 -7.17
C LEU A 708 -3.61 21.42 -6.35
N GLY A 709 -3.20 20.77 -5.24
CA GLY A 709 -3.96 19.76 -4.50
C GLY A 709 -5.47 20.01 -4.46
N ASN A 710 -6.23 19.10 -5.06
CA ASN A 710 -7.56 19.35 -5.62
C ASN A 710 -8.57 19.92 -4.60
N GLU A 711 -8.93 21.17 -4.84
CA GLU A 711 -9.57 22.10 -3.90
C GLU A 711 -10.09 23.30 -4.67
N GLU A 712 -11.24 23.86 -4.30
CA GLU A 712 -11.77 25.04 -5.00
C GLU A 712 -12.53 26.00 -4.09
N ASP A 713 -12.63 27.27 -4.50
CA ASP A 713 -13.51 28.23 -3.82
C ASP A 713 -14.97 27.73 -3.75
N HIS A 714 -15.49 27.23 -4.87
CA HIS A 714 -16.87 26.76 -4.99
C HIS A 714 -16.91 25.29 -5.42
N ILE A 715 -17.54 24.44 -4.60
CA ILE A 715 -17.72 23.00 -4.89
C ILE A 715 -19.19 22.71 -5.18
N ILE A 716 -19.42 21.92 -6.23
CA ILE A 716 -20.73 21.35 -6.57
C ILE A 716 -20.63 19.83 -6.35
N ILE A 717 -21.58 19.22 -5.65
CA ILE A 717 -21.64 17.78 -5.40
C ILE A 717 -22.89 17.19 -6.04
N SER A 718 -22.76 16.04 -6.72
CA SER A 718 -23.90 15.17 -7.08
C SER A 718 -23.82 13.88 -6.27
N VAL A 719 -24.82 13.66 -5.42
CA VAL A 719 -24.92 12.51 -4.49
C VAL A 719 -25.35 11.23 -5.22
N VAL A 720 -26.07 11.36 -6.33
CA VAL A 720 -26.57 10.34 -7.27
C VAL A 720 -27.65 9.43 -6.71
N ARG A 721 -27.48 8.93 -5.47
CA ARG A 721 -28.37 7.94 -4.86
C ARG A 721 -29.69 8.58 -4.42
N THR A 722 -30.76 7.81 -4.57
CA THR A 722 -32.12 8.17 -4.15
C THR A 722 -32.85 7.04 -3.43
N GLN A 723 -32.27 5.83 -3.34
CA GLN A 723 -32.88 4.69 -2.64
C GLN A 723 -31.98 4.10 -1.56
N LYS A 724 -30.79 3.59 -1.91
CA LYS A 724 -29.87 2.95 -0.96
C LYS A 724 -28.70 3.87 -0.65
N ILE A 725 -28.38 4.01 0.65
CA ILE A 725 -27.30 4.87 1.19
C ILE A 725 -25.97 4.76 0.41
N GLY A 726 -25.57 3.54 0.02
CA GLY A 726 -24.42 3.32 -0.88
C GLY A 726 -23.14 3.97 -0.38
N PHE A 727 -22.45 4.71 -1.24
CA PHE A 727 -21.24 5.47 -0.89
C PHE A 727 -21.36 6.35 0.38
N LEU A 728 -22.55 6.81 0.75
CA LEU A 728 -22.73 7.63 1.95
C LEU A 728 -22.50 6.86 3.28
N GLN A 729 -22.28 5.54 3.22
CA GLN A 729 -21.78 4.74 4.35
C GLN A 729 -20.31 5.04 4.68
N GLU A 730 -19.51 5.43 3.69
CA GLU A 730 -18.05 5.60 3.81
C GLU A 730 -17.68 6.93 4.47
N ALA A 731 -17.85 7.04 5.78
CA ALA A 731 -17.71 8.29 6.53
C ALA A 731 -16.40 9.05 6.26
N ARG A 732 -15.27 8.36 6.06
CA ARG A 732 -13.98 8.97 5.66
C ARG A 732 -14.06 9.56 4.24
N ARG A 733 -14.57 8.82 3.25
CA ARG A 733 -14.73 9.31 1.86
C ARG A 733 -15.81 10.39 1.72
N VAL A 734 -16.82 10.40 2.59
CA VAL A 734 -17.81 11.48 2.67
C VAL A 734 -17.19 12.72 3.32
N ASN A 735 -16.38 12.58 4.37
CA ASN A 735 -15.61 13.69 4.93
C ASN A 735 -14.68 14.30 3.87
N VAL A 736 -13.94 13.46 3.12
CA VAL A 736 -13.16 13.86 1.93
C VAL A 736 -13.96 14.69 0.93
N MET A 737 -15.24 14.37 0.71
CA MET A 737 -16.09 15.06 -0.27
C MET A 737 -16.57 16.42 0.27
N LEU A 738 -16.97 16.47 1.54
CA LEU A 738 -17.51 17.67 2.21
C LEU A 738 -16.46 18.72 2.59
N THR A 739 -15.17 18.35 2.53
CA THR A 739 -14.04 19.19 2.97
C THR A 739 -13.46 20.11 1.89
N ARG A 740 -13.83 19.94 0.61
CA ARG A 740 -13.07 20.47 -0.55
C ARG A 740 -13.32 21.93 -0.94
N CYS A 741 -14.11 22.64 -0.13
CA CYS A 741 -14.56 23.99 -0.45
C CYS A 741 -13.88 25.04 0.44
N LYS A 742 -13.33 26.07 -0.20
CA LYS A 742 -12.72 27.21 0.51
C LYS A 742 -13.75 28.29 0.84
N LYS A 743 -14.79 28.47 0.00
CA LYS A 743 -15.81 29.53 0.16
C LYS A 743 -17.25 29.01 0.22
N SER A 744 -17.66 28.11 -0.67
CA SER A 744 -18.99 27.49 -0.59
C SER A 744 -19.13 26.10 -1.22
N MET A 745 -20.15 25.37 -0.79
CA MET A 745 -20.52 24.04 -1.26
C MET A 745 -22.01 24.00 -1.63
N VAL A 746 -22.35 23.32 -2.74
CA VAL A 746 -23.73 23.11 -3.20
C VAL A 746 -23.94 21.62 -3.49
N LEU A 747 -24.90 20.98 -2.82
CA LEU A 747 -25.16 19.54 -2.95
C LEU A 747 -26.48 19.29 -3.70
N CYS A 748 -26.37 18.77 -4.92
CA CYS A 748 -27.51 18.23 -5.68
C CYS A 748 -27.83 16.82 -5.18
N THR A 749 -29.07 16.62 -4.72
CA THR A 749 -29.54 15.36 -4.15
C THR A 749 -31.06 15.36 -4.05
N ASN A 750 -31.69 14.17 -3.99
CA ASN A 750 -33.10 14.07 -3.59
C ASN A 750 -33.24 14.32 -2.08
N LYS A 751 -34.16 15.20 -1.67
CA LYS A 751 -34.38 15.55 -0.25
C LYS A 751 -34.97 14.42 0.58
N ALA A 752 -35.97 13.70 0.06
CA ALA A 752 -36.59 12.59 0.77
C ALA A 752 -35.60 11.44 1.06
N PHE A 753 -34.66 11.19 0.14
CA PHE A 753 -33.55 10.25 0.36
C PHE A 753 -32.64 10.68 1.53
N ILE A 754 -32.23 11.96 1.55
CA ILE A 754 -31.34 12.50 2.59
C ILE A 754 -32.02 12.61 3.96
N GLN A 755 -33.33 12.87 4.01
CA GLN A 755 -34.11 12.92 5.25
C GLN A 755 -34.62 11.54 5.71
N GLY A 756 -34.58 10.52 4.85
CA GLY A 756 -34.96 9.13 5.15
C GLY A 756 -33.76 8.17 5.06
N PRO A 757 -33.64 7.33 4.01
CA PRO A 757 -32.62 6.27 3.90
C PRO A 757 -31.15 6.66 4.12
N ALA A 758 -30.79 7.95 3.98
CA ALA A 758 -29.43 8.45 4.22
C ALA A 758 -29.31 9.41 5.43
N ALA A 759 -30.33 9.54 6.27
CA ALA A 759 -30.35 10.50 7.40
C ALA A 759 -29.19 10.33 8.40
N THR A 760 -28.77 9.10 8.66
CA THR A 760 -27.65 8.77 9.58
C THR A 760 -26.27 9.07 8.99
N SER A 761 -26.17 9.20 7.66
CA SER A 761 -24.92 9.53 6.97
C SER A 761 -24.38 10.90 7.36
N LEU A 762 -23.11 11.15 7.08
CA LEU A 762 -22.50 12.46 7.33
C LEU A 762 -23.14 13.59 6.48
N VAL A 763 -23.73 13.27 5.32
CA VAL A 763 -24.52 14.24 4.52
C VAL A 763 -25.91 14.45 5.13
N GLY A 764 -26.57 13.38 5.60
CA GLY A 764 -27.88 13.46 6.28
C GLY A 764 -27.81 14.32 7.55
N ARG A 765 -26.81 14.08 8.40
CA ARG A 765 -26.54 14.90 9.59
C ARG A 765 -26.21 16.35 9.24
N LEU A 766 -25.48 16.62 8.15
CA LEU A 766 -25.20 17.99 7.70
C LEU A 766 -26.48 18.71 7.26
N ALA A 767 -27.34 18.05 6.47
CA ALA A 767 -28.62 18.59 6.04
C ALA A 767 -29.56 18.86 7.23
N ALA A 768 -29.57 17.98 8.22
CA ALA A 768 -30.34 18.15 9.45
C ALA A 768 -29.84 19.35 10.28
N GLN A 769 -28.53 19.49 10.49
CA GLN A 769 -27.95 20.59 11.27
C GLN A 769 -28.08 21.97 10.59
N LEU A 770 -28.08 22.02 9.25
CA LEU A 770 -28.32 23.26 8.50
C LEU A 770 -29.81 23.62 8.37
N GLY A 771 -30.71 22.63 8.47
CA GLY A 771 -32.15 22.83 8.50
C GLY A 771 -32.77 23.28 7.16
N PRO A 772 -34.08 23.59 7.14
CA PRO A 772 -34.83 23.80 5.90
C PRO A 772 -34.42 25.06 5.13
N LYS A 773 -33.88 26.09 5.80
CA LYS A 773 -33.45 27.36 5.16
C LYS A 773 -32.26 27.22 4.21
N ASN A 774 -31.55 26.09 4.29
CA ASN A 774 -30.41 25.78 3.42
C ASN A 774 -30.78 24.86 2.24
N TRP A 775 -32.05 24.46 2.12
CA TRP A 775 -32.59 23.78 0.93
C TRP A 775 -33.15 24.81 -0.05
N VAL A 776 -32.77 24.70 -1.32
CA VAL A 776 -33.24 25.57 -2.41
C VAL A 776 -33.82 24.74 -3.55
N GLY A 777 -34.78 25.32 -4.28
CA GLY A 777 -35.31 24.77 -5.52
C GLY A 777 -34.38 24.99 -6.73
N LEU A 778 -34.82 24.52 -7.90
CA LEU A 778 -34.10 24.62 -9.19
C LEU A 778 -34.54 25.81 -10.07
N GLY A 779 -35.16 26.82 -9.45
CA GLY A 779 -35.56 28.10 -10.05
C GLY A 779 -34.47 29.16 -9.96
#